data_AF-A0A3P6HLY0-F1
#
_entry.id   AF-A0A3P6HLY0-F1
#
_cell.length_a   1.000
_cell.length_b   1.000
_cell.length_c   1.000
_cell.angle_alpha   90.00
_cell.angle_beta   90.00
_cell.angle_gamma   90.00
#
_symmetry.space_group_name_H-M   'P 1'
#
loop_
_entity.id
_entity.type
_entity.pdbx_description
1 polymer ?
#
loop_
_entity_poly.entity_id
_entity_poly.type
_entity_poly.pdbx_seq_one_letter_code
_entity_poly.pdbx_strand_id
1 'polypeptide(L)'
;MVFYNETRRNSPDFCVRTCRWAGLAFAGLAEGSLCYCDRAMPAFALPSTRCGVYQCPGDASETCGGDVAIDVFATGAVEVPHQTLEEAPLITPLEHFAALSNEEFENVRIVYVLILTGRSWRQVQRMFRLLYHTSNYFYIHVDLKSEYLYSKCRTLASLFPDNVYVTPNRQNPVWGAPSLLDVLLSIMDDLFDKFSHWKWDFFINLSETDLPVVPVGTLVRILNNHRGRIFAKQTGEETFKYIHSEGLQYAFVQCRDYVWRVGLRPPLDGVVIHGGSDWLILPRNFCYYSVRGSDDLVSGLRKWFQNAILPVESFFHTLAHNSHFCDSVVNTNLRLTNWQRPRGCSCKKNSVADWCGCSPSVFSGPQGLGRLSEMGNQSGFARKFDSTIDVAMVNYVERRLLGREFPDDESSDTYLESIFASRYDTGQISHNARTAIKVLLSETLQFATTSATPCQLNYSFSEEENLREVDVFAFFNTTKLIGISNYTRLGAQLDRSGFLPSKLLNSLLPLRLLATPDLVLRLPALEVLFHRDAAQAWMSPRSPLSLRPSELLYFEVSSGFDVKELVFRDYYRFMSAMDRLTLVVIWRNSEQAVPLTARLFAPGSAAPSCSLNVSRGSANSVPYPGLPGFRASFVDFDLRVCSQDAPRGLWRVEIDAKVATFSVDEVGLYRRHWKAVDACGSCLQRECRHQVWSPARLDRKSALGRFDASTGFLLLGNTDTDILDIAI
;
A
#
# COMPACT_ATOMS: atom_id res chain seq x y z
N MET A 1 34.83 -3.98 8.48
CA MET A 1 35.00 -5.44 8.37
C MET A 1 33.68 -6.20 8.47
N VAL A 2 33.32 -6.92 7.41
CA VAL A 2 32.26 -7.94 7.38
C VAL A 2 32.94 -9.28 7.09
N PHE A 3 32.47 -10.40 7.66
CA PHE A 3 32.96 -11.72 7.27
C PHE A 3 31.84 -12.74 7.28
N TYR A 4 32.02 -13.81 6.50
CA TYR A 4 31.11 -14.94 6.46
C TYR A 4 31.88 -16.23 6.22
N ASN A 5 31.26 -17.34 6.62
CA ASN A 5 31.80 -18.68 6.46
C ASN A 5 31.09 -19.38 5.29
N GLU A 6 31.84 -19.64 4.21
CA GLU A 6 31.37 -20.35 3.02
C GLU A 6 32.13 -21.68 2.86
N THR A 7 31.52 -22.75 3.37
CA THR A 7 32.17 -24.06 3.47
C THR A 7 32.21 -24.84 2.15
N ARG A 8 31.53 -24.36 1.10
CA ARG A 8 31.41 -25.11 -0.17
C ARG A 8 31.96 -24.38 -1.38
N ARG A 9 31.84 -23.05 -1.43
CA ARG A 9 32.15 -22.27 -2.64
C ARG A 9 33.30 -21.28 -2.47
N ASN A 10 33.91 -21.19 -1.29
CA ASN A 10 34.93 -20.18 -1.04
C ASN A 10 36.16 -20.42 -1.92
N SER A 11 36.57 -19.36 -2.60
CA SER A 11 37.77 -19.24 -3.42
C SER A 11 38.13 -17.75 -3.53
N PRO A 12 39.37 -17.40 -3.93
CA PRO A 12 39.72 -16.03 -4.31
C PRO A 12 38.68 -15.35 -5.20
N ASP A 13 38.28 -15.99 -6.30
CA ASP A 13 37.29 -15.42 -7.23
C ASP A 13 35.93 -15.20 -6.55
N PHE A 14 35.41 -16.18 -5.81
CA PHE A 14 34.11 -16.06 -5.15
C PHE A 14 34.10 -14.97 -4.07
N CYS A 15 35.16 -14.91 -3.25
CA CYS A 15 35.28 -13.94 -2.18
C CYS A 15 35.44 -12.51 -2.73
N VAL A 16 36.32 -12.32 -3.73
CA VAL A 16 36.49 -11.04 -4.41
C VAL A 16 35.19 -10.56 -5.03
N ARG A 17 34.46 -11.42 -5.75
CA ARG A 17 33.16 -11.07 -6.33
C ARG A 17 32.15 -10.70 -5.26
N THR A 18 32.06 -11.45 -4.17
CA THR A 18 31.10 -11.16 -3.08
C THR A 18 31.40 -9.82 -2.41
N CYS A 19 32.67 -9.52 -2.13
CA CYS A 19 33.06 -8.25 -1.54
C CYS A 19 32.83 -7.08 -2.51
N ARG A 20 33.16 -7.24 -3.80
CA ARG A 20 32.85 -6.25 -4.85
C ARG A 20 31.35 -6.00 -4.96
N TRP A 21 30.55 -7.07 -4.95
CA TRP A 21 29.10 -7.01 -5.05
C TRP A 21 28.48 -6.17 -3.92
N ALA A 22 29.10 -6.17 -2.74
CA ALA A 22 28.75 -5.34 -1.60
C ALA A 22 29.43 -3.95 -1.58
N GLY A 23 30.20 -3.58 -2.61
CA GLY A 23 30.89 -2.30 -2.71
C GLY A 23 32.09 -2.14 -1.76
N LEU A 24 32.67 -3.25 -1.29
CA LEU A 24 33.80 -3.25 -0.36
C LEU A 24 35.12 -3.40 -1.13
N ALA A 25 36.09 -2.53 -0.85
CA ALA A 25 37.31 -2.35 -1.64
C ALA A 25 38.32 -3.52 -1.54
N PHE A 26 38.23 -4.31 -0.47
CA PHE A 26 39.14 -5.43 -0.20
C PHE A 26 38.38 -6.69 0.18
N ALA A 27 38.90 -7.82 -0.30
CA ALA A 27 38.50 -9.16 0.07
C ALA A 27 39.66 -9.87 0.80
N GLY A 28 39.34 -10.76 1.73
CA GLY A 28 40.32 -11.47 2.56
C GLY A 28 39.93 -12.93 2.74
N LEU A 29 40.84 -13.87 2.48
CA LEU A 29 40.60 -15.29 2.72
C LEU A 29 41.36 -15.77 3.95
N ALA A 30 40.69 -16.51 4.82
CA ALA A 30 41.32 -17.13 5.99
C ALA A 30 40.71 -18.51 6.28
N GLU A 31 41.49 -19.38 6.93
CA GLU A 31 41.02 -20.67 7.48
C GLU A 31 40.23 -21.53 6.47
N GLY A 32 40.57 -21.45 5.18
CA GLY A 32 39.93 -22.17 4.06
C GLY A 32 38.54 -21.66 3.68
N SER A 33 37.65 -21.47 4.66
CA SER A 33 36.22 -21.20 4.46
C SER A 33 35.78 -19.77 4.75
N LEU A 34 36.62 -18.95 5.39
CA LEU A 34 36.25 -17.59 5.75
C LEU A 34 36.58 -16.62 4.62
N CYS A 35 35.61 -15.76 4.31
CA CYS A 35 35.76 -14.60 3.44
C CYS A 35 35.47 -13.33 4.24
N TYR A 36 36.43 -12.42 4.24
CA TYR A 36 36.39 -11.10 4.87
C TYR A 36 36.25 -10.04 3.78
N CYS A 37 35.45 -9.01 4.05
CA CYS A 37 35.30 -7.87 3.18
C CYS A 37 35.50 -6.58 3.99
N ASP A 38 36.27 -5.64 3.47
CA ASP A 38 36.47 -4.35 4.11
C ASP A 38 36.67 -3.20 3.11
N ARG A 39 36.52 -1.97 3.59
CA ARG A 39 36.79 -0.74 2.84
C ARG A 39 38.25 -0.32 2.94
N ALA A 40 38.92 -0.69 4.02
CA ALA A 40 40.31 -0.34 4.29
C ALA A 40 41.23 -1.55 4.15
N MET A 41 42.45 -1.31 3.66
CA MET A 41 43.50 -2.31 3.67
C MET A 41 43.97 -2.58 5.12
N PRO A 42 44.31 -3.83 5.49
CA PRO A 42 44.88 -4.11 6.81
C PRO A 42 46.15 -3.29 7.08
N ALA A 43 46.31 -2.82 8.32
CA ALA A 43 47.40 -1.92 8.71
C ALA A 43 48.80 -2.57 8.72
N PHE A 44 48.88 -3.90 8.77
CA PHE A 44 50.13 -4.65 8.87
C PHE A 44 50.18 -5.76 7.82
N ALA A 45 51.32 -5.91 7.16
CA ALA A 45 51.58 -6.98 6.21
C ALA A 45 52.40 -8.10 6.88
N LEU A 46 52.05 -9.35 6.61
CA LEU A 46 52.78 -10.55 7.02
C LEU A 46 53.52 -11.15 5.82
N PRO A 47 54.58 -11.96 6.02
CA PRO A 47 55.21 -12.71 4.94
C PRO A 47 54.21 -13.65 4.25
N SER A 48 54.22 -13.70 2.93
CA SER A 48 53.30 -14.53 2.12
C SER A 48 53.38 -16.04 2.43
N THR A 49 54.50 -16.51 2.98
CA THR A 49 54.68 -17.90 3.44
C THR A 49 53.76 -18.30 4.60
N ARG A 50 53.11 -17.33 5.26
CA ARG A 50 52.12 -17.60 6.31
C ARG A 50 50.72 -17.86 5.75
N CYS A 51 50.51 -17.58 4.47
CA CYS A 51 49.32 -17.94 3.72
C CYS A 51 49.56 -19.26 2.94
N GLY A 52 48.54 -19.74 2.21
CA GLY A 52 48.68 -20.94 1.40
C GLY A 52 48.54 -22.26 2.17
N VAL A 53 48.08 -22.21 3.43
CA VAL A 53 47.98 -23.38 4.32
C VAL A 53 46.73 -24.20 4.01
N TYR A 54 45.62 -23.52 3.71
CA TYR A 54 44.34 -24.17 3.46
C TYR A 54 44.00 -24.18 1.96
N GLN A 55 43.59 -25.34 1.45
CA GLN A 55 42.97 -25.44 0.13
C GLN A 55 41.58 -24.80 0.15
N CYS A 56 41.22 -24.13 -0.94
CA CYS A 56 39.90 -23.53 -1.06
C CYS A 56 38.83 -24.61 -1.29
N PRO A 57 37.69 -24.57 -0.58
CA PRO A 57 36.61 -25.54 -0.77
C PRO A 57 35.91 -25.41 -2.14
N GLY A 58 35.89 -24.21 -2.72
CA GLY A 58 35.31 -23.96 -4.05
C GLY A 58 36.22 -24.30 -5.23
N ASP A 59 37.54 -24.37 -4.99
CA ASP A 59 38.54 -24.74 -6.00
C ASP A 59 39.80 -25.29 -5.31
N ALA A 60 39.99 -26.61 -5.35
CA ALA A 60 41.12 -27.26 -4.69
C ALA A 60 42.49 -26.94 -5.31
N SER A 61 42.53 -26.26 -6.47
CA SER A 61 43.78 -25.79 -7.09
C SER A 61 44.28 -24.47 -6.49
N GLU A 62 43.42 -23.75 -5.76
CA GLU A 62 43.73 -22.48 -5.10
C GLU A 62 43.86 -22.64 -3.57
N THR A 63 44.45 -21.63 -2.93
CA THR A 63 44.60 -21.56 -1.48
C THR A 63 43.84 -20.39 -0.87
N CYS A 64 43.30 -20.61 0.33
CA CYS A 64 42.40 -19.69 1.02
C CYS A 64 42.94 -19.31 2.41
N GLY A 65 44.04 -18.55 2.44
CA GLY A 65 44.63 -18.02 3.67
C GLY A 65 45.47 -19.01 4.49
N GLY A 66 45.75 -18.62 5.73
CA GLY A 66 46.50 -19.43 6.70
C GLY A 66 45.92 -19.37 8.11
N ASP A 67 46.55 -20.07 9.06
CA ASP A 67 46.05 -20.24 10.45
C ASP A 67 45.93 -18.91 11.21
N VAL A 68 46.82 -17.96 10.91
CA VAL A 68 46.91 -16.63 11.56
C VAL A 68 47.19 -15.52 10.54
N ALA A 69 46.91 -15.77 9.26
CA ALA A 69 47.19 -14.86 8.15
C ALA A 69 46.05 -14.87 7.14
N ILE A 70 45.78 -13.70 6.55
CA ILE A 70 44.70 -13.47 5.59
C ILE A 70 45.31 -13.15 4.24
N ASP A 71 44.91 -13.87 3.19
CA ASP A 71 45.22 -13.48 1.81
C ASP A 71 44.32 -12.34 1.38
N VAL A 72 44.89 -11.17 1.11
CA VAL A 72 44.14 -9.93 0.82
C VAL A 72 44.17 -9.63 -0.69
N PHE A 73 42.99 -9.38 -1.25
CA PHE A 73 42.78 -9.08 -2.66
C PHE A 73 42.07 -7.74 -2.81
N ALA A 74 42.51 -6.91 -3.77
CA ALA A 74 41.77 -5.73 -4.16
C ALA A 74 40.54 -6.14 -4.98
N THR A 75 39.38 -5.58 -4.66
CA THR A 75 38.14 -5.86 -5.40
C THR A 75 37.94 -4.91 -6.55
N GLY A 76 38.64 -3.76 -6.59
CA GLY A 76 38.39 -2.71 -7.60
C GLY A 76 37.06 -1.96 -7.41
N ALA A 77 36.35 -2.17 -6.30
CA ALA A 77 35.21 -1.32 -5.93
C ALA A 77 35.72 0.06 -5.51
N VAL A 78 35.13 1.12 -6.08
CA VAL A 78 35.43 2.52 -5.74
C VAL A 78 34.22 3.11 -5.02
N GLU A 79 34.44 3.78 -3.90
CA GLU A 79 33.38 4.55 -3.25
C GLU A 79 33.05 5.78 -4.09
N VAL A 80 31.82 5.86 -4.59
CA VAL A 80 31.30 7.04 -5.30
C VAL A 80 30.53 7.89 -4.28
N PRO A 81 30.96 9.14 -4.01
CA PRO A 81 30.21 10.05 -3.14
C PRO A 81 28.79 10.26 -3.68
N HIS A 82 27.78 10.13 -2.82
CA HIS A 82 26.39 10.39 -3.22
C HIS A 82 26.14 11.90 -3.29
N GLN A 83 25.63 12.38 -4.42
CA GLN A 83 25.10 13.73 -4.50
C GLN A 83 23.78 13.79 -3.73
N THR A 84 23.78 14.51 -2.62
CA THR A 84 22.55 15.02 -2.00
C THR A 84 22.08 16.23 -2.80
N LEU A 85 20.76 16.52 -2.80
CA LEU A 85 20.30 17.85 -3.19
C LEU A 85 20.92 18.85 -2.20
N GLU A 86 22.07 19.45 -2.50
CA GLU A 86 22.60 20.55 -1.68
C GLU A 86 21.67 21.76 -1.76
N GLU A 87 21.35 22.28 -0.57
CA GLU A 87 20.89 23.61 -0.12
C GLU A 87 20.52 24.70 -1.14
N ALA A 88 19.80 24.40 -2.22
CA ALA A 88 19.01 25.41 -2.90
C ALA A 88 17.84 25.78 -1.97
N PRO A 89 17.71 27.04 -1.50
CA PRO A 89 16.59 27.42 -0.68
C PRO A 89 15.31 27.26 -1.51
N LEU A 90 14.54 26.22 -1.21
CA LEU A 90 13.13 26.12 -1.62
C LEU A 90 12.32 27.10 -0.76
N ILE A 91 12.72 28.37 -0.72
CA ILE A 91 11.99 29.46 -0.06
C ILE A 91 11.40 30.33 -1.15
N THR A 92 10.30 29.85 -1.73
CA THR A 92 9.22 30.77 -2.11
C THR A 92 8.15 30.62 -1.05
N PRO A 93 7.82 31.68 -0.29
CA PRO A 93 6.70 31.67 0.65
C PRO A 93 5.42 31.17 -0.03
N LEU A 94 4.56 30.50 0.74
CA LEU A 94 3.26 29.96 0.30
C LEU A 94 2.38 30.99 -0.46
N GLU A 95 2.67 32.28 -0.28
CA GLU A 95 1.90 33.41 -0.82
C GLU A 95 2.16 33.71 -2.31
N HIS A 96 3.13 33.04 -2.96
CA HIS A 96 3.45 33.26 -4.39
C HIS A 96 3.03 32.10 -5.32
N PHE A 97 2.20 31.17 -4.88
CA PHE A 97 1.59 30.13 -5.75
C PHE A 97 0.42 30.68 -6.59
N ALA A 98 0.58 31.89 -7.15
CA ALA A 98 -0.29 32.37 -8.21
C ALA A 98 -0.16 31.44 -9.42
N ALA A 99 -1.28 31.26 -10.14
CA ALA A 99 -1.42 30.36 -11.29
C ALA A 99 -0.19 30.42 -12.21
N LEU A 100 0.42 29.25 -12.46
CA LEU A 100 1.49 29.12 -13.44
C LEU A 100 0.97 29.57 -14.80
N SER A 101 1.81 30.30 -15.54
CA SER A 101 1.56 30.54 -16.95
C SER A 101 1.77 29.24 -17.74
N ASN A 102 1.06 29.07 -18.87
CA ASN A 102 1.28 27.92 -19.76
C ASN A 102 2.75 27.81 -20.22
N GLU A 103 3.47 28.93 -20.32
CA GLU A 103 4.90 29.00 -20.67
C GLU A 103 5.81 28.27 -19.67
N GLU A 104 5.47 28.22 -18.37
CA GLU A 104 6.25 27.48 -17.37
C GLU A 104 6.12 25.96 -17.52
N PHE A 105 4.99 25.47 -18.04
CA PHE A 105 4.77 24.05 -18.36
C PHE A 105 5.33 23.63 -19.72
N GLU A 106 5.69 24.58 -20.60
CA GLU A 106 6.29 24.23 -21.88
C GLU A 106 7.68 23.61 -21.75
N ASN A 107 8.37 23.90 -20.63
CA ASN A 107 9.71 23.42 -20.39
C ASN A 107 9.71 21.91 -20.03
N VAL A 108 9.29 21.50 -18.83
CA VAL A 108 9.35 20.07 -18.41
C VAL A 108 7.99 19.40 -18.57
N ARG A 109 7.97 18.26 -19.27
CA ARG A 109 6.80 17.41 -19.44
C ARG A 109 6.99 16.08 -18.74
N ILE A 110 5.97 15.65 -17.99
CA ILE A 110 6.05 14.42 -17.19
C ILE A 110 5.21 13.34 -17.84
N VAL A 111 5.73 12.12 -17.89
CA VAL A 111 4.90 10.92 -18.06
C VAL A 111 4.71 10.25 -16.70
N TYR A 112 3.47 10.26 -16.23
CA TYR A 112 3.05 9.53 -15.04
C TYR A 112 2.72 8.09 -15.43
N VAL A 113 3.43 7.14 -14.83
CA VAL A 113 3.18 5.71 -14.99
C VAL A 113 2.40 5.20 -13.79
N LEU A 114 1.11 5.01 -13.98
CA LEU A 114 0.20 4.59 -12.93
C LEU A 114 0.12 3.06 -12.94
N ILE A 115 0.56 2.42 -11.87
CA ILE A 115 0.48 0.96 -11.67
C ILE A 115 -0.58 0.73 -10.60
N LEU A 116 -1.77 0.35 -11.05
CA LEU A 116 -2.98 0.36 -10.23
C LEU A 116 -3.48 -1.06 -9.95
N THR A 117 -3.94 -1.29 -8.73
CA THR A 117 -4.57 -2.56 -8.33
C THR A 117 -5.78 -2.32 -7.42
N GLY A 118 -6.65 -3.33 -7.31
CA GLY A 118 -7.82 -3.28 -6.45
C GLY A 118 -9.01 -2.53 -7.07
N ARG A 119 -9.71 -1.74 -6.24
CA ARG A 119 -11.04 -1.19 -6.58
C ARG A 119 -11.24 0.28 -6.22
N SER A 120 -10.19 0.99 -5.78
CA SER A 120 -10.26 2.36 -5.27
C SER A 120 -10.39 3.41 -6.40
N TRP A 121 -11.37 3.22 -7.29
CA TRP A 121 -11.58 4.07 -8.47
C TRP A 121 -11.74 5.54 -8.12
N ARG A 122 -12.55 5.87 -7.09
CA ARG A 122 -12.74 7.25 -6.65
C ARG A 122 -11.44 7.89 -6.14
N GLN A 123 -10.56 7.12 -5.50
CA GLN A 123 -9.23 7.58 -5.11
C GLN A 123 -8.34 7.84 -6.34
N VAL A 124 -8.38 6.95 -7.34
CA VAL A 124 -7.66 7.12 -8.60
C VAL A 124 -8.13 8.38 -9.33
N GLN A 125 -9.43 8.66 -9.38
CA GLN A 125 -9.95 9.89 -10.00
C GLN A 125 -9.45 11.14 -9.27
N ARG A 126 -9.46 11.13 -7.93
CA ARG A 126 -8.90 12.23 -7.12
C ARG A 126 -7.43 12.47 -7.47
N MET A 127 -6.60 11.41 -7.42
CA MET A 127 -5.18 11.51 -7.76
C MET A 127 -4.97 12.01 -9.19
N PHE A 128 -5.68 11.43 -10.17
CA PHE A 128 -5.59 11.83 -11.58
C PHE A 128 -5.91 13.32 -11.77
N ARG A 129 -7.01 13.81 -11.19
CA ARG A 129 -7.37 15.24 -11.22
C ARG A 129 -6.28 16.14 -10.65
N LEU A 130 -5.62 15.70 -9.58
CA LEU A 130 -4.55 16.48 -8.94
C LEU A 130 -3.26 16.53 -9.77
N LEU A 131 -3.03 15.54 -10.64
CA LEU A 131 -1.83 15.42 -11.48
C LEU A 131 -2.02 15.93 -12.91
N TYR A 132 -3.27 15.97 -13.38
CA TYR A 132 -3.59 16.26 -14.76
C TYR A 132 -3.17 17.68 -15.17
N HIS A 133 -2.44 17.73 -16.27
CA HIS A 133 -2.20 18.92 -17.07
C HIS A 133 -2.07 18.45 -18.53
N THR A 134 -2.50 19.25 -19.51
CA THR A 134 -2.45 18.88 -20.94
C THR A 134 -1.05 18.60 -21.47
N SER A 135 -0.02 19.22 -20.88
CA SER A 135 1.39 18.98 -21.25
C SER A 135 1.96 17.68 -20.67
N ASN A 136 1.28 17.05 -19.73
CA ASN A 136 1.70 15.79 -19.10
C ASN A 136 0.99 14.59 -19.75
N TYR A 137 1.60 13.42 -19.64
CA TYR A 137 1.08 12.17 -20.17
C TYR A 137 0.84 11.16 -19.06
N PHE A 138 -0.08 10.23 -19.30
CA PHE A 138 -0.48 9.19 -18.36
C PHE A 138 -0.45 7.85 -19.06
N TYR A 139 0.46 6.98 -18.61
CA TYR A 139 0.49 5.59 -19.01
C TYR A 139 -0.03 4.74 -17.86
N ILE A 140 -1.16 4.08 -18.05
CA ILE A 140 -1.87 3.35 -17.00
C ILE A 140 -1.77 1.85 -17.24
N HIS A 141 -1.15 1.16 -16.29
CA HIS A 141 -1.23 -0.29 -16.14
C HIS A 141 -2.18 -0.60 -14.98
N VAL A 142 -3.14 -1.47 -15.24
CA VAL A 142 -4.01 -2.02 -14.19
C VAL A 142 -3.74 -3.51 -14.08
N ASP A 143 -3.56 -3.99 -12.85
CA ASP A 143 -3.36 -5.40 -12.55
C ASP A 143 -4.39 -6.27 -13.29
N LEU A 144 -3.92 -7.37 -13.88
CA LEU A 144 -4.73 -8.32 -14.63
C LEU A 144 -5.98 -8.81 -13.86
N LYS A 145 -5.92 -8.87 -12.53
CA LYS A 145 -7.06 -9.28 -11.69
C LYS A 145 -8.08 -8.18 -11.42
N SER A 146 -7.74 -6.93 -11.67
CA SER A 146 -8.54 -5.77 -11.26
C SER A 146 -9.45 -5.29 -12.40
N GLU A 147 -10.32 -6.18 -12.89
CA GLU A 147 -11.18 -5.91 -14.06
C GLU A 147 -12.12 -4.71 -13.89
N TYR A 148 -12.70 -4.55 -12.69
CA TYR A 148 -13.52 -3.38 -12.37
C TYR A 148 -12.75 -2.08 -12.60
N LEU A 149 -11.55 -1.96 -12.00
CA LEU A 149 -10.73 -0.77 -12.10
C LEU A 149 -10.20 -0.55 -13.52
N TYR A 150 -9.85 -1.63 -14.22
CA TYR A 150 -9.40 -1.58 -15.61
C TYR A 150 -10.49 -1.01 -16.53
N SER A 151 -11.74 -1.46 -16.39
CA SER A 151 -12.85 -0.93 -17.17
C SER A 151 -13.08 0.56 -16.93
N LYS A 152 -12.91 1.04 -15.68
CA LYS A 152 -13.02 2.46 -15.36
C LYS A 152 -11.88 3.29 -15.96
N CYS A 153 -10.65 2.81 -15.84
CA CYS A 153 -9.49 3.46 -16.45
C CYS A 153 -9.60 3.52 -17.99
N ARG A 154 -10.12 2.47 -18.63
CA ARG A 154 -10.38 2.51 -20.08
C ARG A 154 -11.38 3.60 -20.49
N THR A 155 -12.41 3.80 -19.67
CA THR A 155 -13.38 4.89 -19.90
C THR A 155 -12.70 6.24 -19.73
N LEU A 156 -11.82 6.39 -18.72
CA LEU A 156 -11.00 7.59 -18.55
C LEU A 156 -10.13 7.89 -19.78
N ALA A 157 -9.41 6.89 -20.31
CA ALA A 157 -8.58 7.08 -21.51
C ALA A 157 -9.40 7.50 -22.73
N SER A 158 -10.65 7.04 -22.86
CA SER A 158 -11.53 7.48 -23.95
C SER A 158 -11.94 8.94 -23.86
N LEU A 159 -11.93 9.54 -22.66
CA LEU A 159 -12.21 10.96 -22.45
C LEU A 159 -10.98 11.86 -22.67
N PHE A 160 -9.77 11.29 -22.59
CA PHE A 160 -8.50 12.02 -22.72
C PHE A 160 -7.54 11.32 -23.68
N PRO A 161 -7.93 11.11 -24.96
CA PRO A 161 -7.20 10.24 -25.88
C PRO A 161 -5.81 10.77 -26.26
N ASP A 162 -5.56 12.07 -26.14
CA ASP A 162 -4.31 12.70 -26.59
C ASP A 162 -3.13 12.43 -25.64
N ASN A 163 -3.42 12.30 -24.34
CA ASN A 163 -2.39 12.23 -23.30
C ASN A 163 -2.64 11.15 -22.23
N VAL A 164 -3.65 10.30 -22.37
CA VAL A 164 -3.93 9.18 -21.46
C VAL A 164 -4.06 7.88 -22.24
N TYR A 165 -3.26 6.89 -21.84
CA TYR A 165 -3.29 5.55 -22.41
C TYR A 165 -3.40 4.50 -21.32
N VAL A 166 -4.23 3.47 -21.56
CA VAL A 166 -4.38 2.32 -20.68
C VAL A 166 -3.97 1.08 -21.45
N THR A 167 -2.93 0.38 -20.98
CA THR A 167 -2.40 -0.76 -21.71
C THR A 167 -3.31 -1.99 -21.60
N PRO A 168 -3.62 -2.68 -22.71
CA PRO A 168 -4.27 -3.99 -22.66
C PRO A 168 -3.30 -5.11 -22.29
N ASN A 169 -1.98 -4.87 -22.40
CA ASN A 169 -0.94 -5.81 -21.98
C ASN A 169 -0.79 -5.76 -20.45
N ARG A 170 -1.71 -6.42 -19.75
CA ARG A 170 -1.78 -6.45 -18.30
C ARG A 170 -1.06 -7.67 -17.75
N GLN A 171 -0.33 -7.45 -16.66
CA GLN A 171 0.35 -8.47 -15.89
C GLN A 171 -0.16 -8.42 -14.45
N ASN A 172 0.18 -9.42 -13.65
CA ASN A 172 -0.19 -9.54 -12.24
C ASN A 172 1.10 -9.46 -11.39
N PRO A 173 1.68 -8.26 -11.20
CA PRO A 173 2.89 -8.07 -10.41
C PRO A 173 2.56 -8.16 -8.92
N VAL A 174 2.32 -9.38 -8.42
CA VAL A 174 2.11 -9.62 -6.99
C VAL A 174 3.30 -9.10 -6.18
N TRP A 175 3.10 -8.86 -4.88
CA TRP A 175 4.16 -8.33 -4.02
C TRP A 175 5.45 -9.17 -4.12
N GLY A 176 6.59 -8.49 -4.34
CA GLY A 176 7.90 -9.13 -4.49
C GLY A 176 8.18 -9.72 -5.88
N ALA A 177 7.20 -9.77 -6.78
CA ALA A 177 7.34 -10.48 -8.05
C ALA A 177 8.40 -9.87 -8.99
N PRO A 178 9.19 -10.71 -9.67
CA PRO A 178 10.08 -10.25 -10.75
C PRO A 178 9.36 -9.47 -11.86
N SER A 179 8.10 -9.83 -12.16
CA SER A 179 7.30 -9.23 -13.24
C SER A 179 7.02 -7.73 -13.08
N LEU A 180 7.17 -7.15 -11.88
CA LEU A 180 7.04 -5.69 -11.73
C LEU A 180 8.11 -4.95 -12.55
N LEU A 181 9.33 -5.48 -12.63
CA LEU A 181 10.37 -4.90 -13.49
C LEU A 181 10.00 -5.05 -14.96
N ASP A 182 9.49 -6.21 -15.38
CA ASP A 182 9.07 -6.45 -16.76
C ASP A 182 7.95 -5.49 -17.18
N VAL A 183 6.99 -5.20 -16.29
CA VAL A 183 5.96 -4.18 -16.51
C VAL A 183 6.60 -2.82 -16.76
N LEU A 184 7.51 -2.37 -15.90
CA LEU A 184 8.15 -1.05 -16.05
C LEU A 184 8.99 -0.95 -17.33
N LEU A 185 9.79 -1.98 -17.65
CA LEU A 185 10.60 -2.01 -18.86
C LEU A 185 9.74 -2.05 -20.13
N SER A 186 8.65 -2.84 -20.14
CA SER A 186 7.71 -2.88 -21.26
C SER A 186 7.01 -1.53 -21.48
N ILE A 187 6.67 -0.82 -20.39
CA ILE A 187 6.08 0.53 -20.49
C ILE A 187 7.10 1.51 -21.05
N MET A 188 8.33 1.50 -20.55
CA MET A 188 9.41 2.35 -21.07
C MET A 188 9.65 2.10 -22.56
N ASP A 189 9.63 0.84 -22.99
CA ASP A 189 9.77 0.48 -24.40
C ASP A 189 8.60 0.99 -25.27
N ASP A 190 7.37 0.82 -24.80
CA ASP A 190 6.17 1.36 -25.45
C ASP A 190 6.22 2.90 -25.58
N LEU A 191 6.78 3.60 -24.58
CA LEU A 191 6.96 5.05 -24.61
C LEU A 191 7.91 5.53 -25.71
N PHE A 192 8.85 4.69 -26.16
CA PHE A 192 9.77 5.01 -27.25
C PHE A 192 9.22 4.59 -28.62
N ASP A 193 8.58 3.42 -28.70
CA ASP A 193 8.10 2.88 -29.98
C ASP A 193 6.69 3.37 -30.32
N LYS A 194 5.72 3.11 -29.45
CA LYS A 194 4.30 3.40 -29.70
C LYS A 194 3.96 4.86 -29.47
N PHE A 195 4.63 5.50 -28.50
CA PHE A 195 4.36 6.88 -28.09
C PHE A 195 5.53 7.84 -28.37
N SER A 196 6.28 7.61 -29.45
CA SER A 196 7.36 8.51 -29.91
C SER A 196 6.92 9.97 -30.16
N HIS A 197 5.63 10.19 -30.37
CA HIS A 197 5.00 11.50 -30.50
C HIS A 197 4.83 12.21 -29.14
N TRP A 198 4.72 11.48 -28.03
CA TRP A 198 4.73 12.06 -26.68
C TRP A 198 6.11 12.61 -26.36
N LYS A 199 6.19 13.92 -26.17
CA LYS A 199 7.43 14.62 -25.80
C LYS A 199 7.46 14.76 -24.29
N TRP A 200 8.13 13.84 -23.60
CA TRP A 200 8.27 13.82 -22.15
C TRP A 200 9.74 13.91 -21.75
N ASP A 201 10.01 14.40 -20.54
CA ASP A 201 11.36 14.57 -19.98
C ASP A 201 11.61 13.62 -18.81
N PHE A 202 10.58 13.40 -17.99
CA PHE A 202 10.66 12.58 -16.78
C PHE A 202 9.57 11.52 -16.74
N PHE A 203 9.98 10.32 -16.33
CA PHE A 203 9.14 9.19 -15.98
C PHE A 203 8.93 9.19 -14.46
N ILE A 204 7.68 9.10 -13.99
CA ILE A 204 7.34 9.01 -12.56
C ILE A 204 6.35 7.87 -12.34
N ASN A 205 6.71 6.84 -11.57
CA ASN A 205 5.78 5.75 -11.23
C ASN A 205 4.94 6.07 -9.99
N LEU A 206 3.65 5.74 -10.00
CA LEU A 206 2.71 5.97 -8.89
C LEU A 206 1.75 4.78 -8.73
N SER A 207 1.31 4.51 -7.50
CA SER A 207 0.20 3.58 -7.20
C SER A 207 -1.11 4.33 -6.92
N GLU A 208 -2.23 3.61 -6.80
CA GLU A 208 -3.54 4.14 -6.40
C GLU A 208 -3.56 4.78 -4.99
N THR A 209 -2.48 4.60 -4.22
CA THR A 209 -2.34 5.09 -2.84
C THR A 209 -1.29 6.19 -2.68
N ASP A 210 -0.72 6.67 -3.78
CA ASP A 210 0.13 7.85 -3.80
C ASP A 210 -0.74 9.11 -3.96
N LEU A 211 -0.30 10.22 -3.38
CA LEU A 211 -0.86 11.55 -3.65
C LEU A 211 0.26 12.57 -3.82
N PRO A 212 0.09 13.58 -4.70
CA PRO A 212 0.93 14.75 -4.66
C PRO A 212 0.71 15.48 -3.33
N VAL A 213 1.79 15.98 -2.73
CA VAL A 213 1.74 16.78 -1.50
C VAL A 213 2.24 18.21 -1.70
N VAL A 214 2.55 18.54 -2.96
CA VAL A 214 2.79 19.89 -3.46
C VAL A 214 2.02 20.07 -4.79
N PRO A 215 1.67 21.31 -5.19
CA PRO A 215 1.10 21.56 -6.50
C PRO A 215 1.99 21.07 -7.66
N VAL A 216 1.38 20.69 -8.78
CA VAL A 216 2.09 20.06 -9.93
C VAL A 216 3.10 20.97 -10.64
N GLY A 217 2.79 22.19 -11.02
CA GLY A 217 3.10 23.31 -10.15
C GLY A 217 4.59 23.39 -9.78
N THR A 218 4.78 23.29 -8.48
CA THR A 218 6.06 23.18 -7.78
C THR A 218 6.91 22.01 -8.25
N LEU A 219 6.30 20.85 -8.50
CA LEU A 219 7.03 19.66 -8.95
C LEU A 219 7.73 19.91 -10.29
N VAL A 220 7.05 20.51 -11.26
CA VAL A 220 7.61 20.87 -12.57
C VAL A 220 8.80 21.81 -12.42
N ARG A 221 8.72 22.83 -11.55
CA ARG A 221 9.84 23.74 -11.27
C ARG A 221 11.04 23.01 -10.67
N ILE A 222 10.82 22.12 -9.71
CA ILE A 222 11.88 21.29 -9.11
C ILE A 222 12.57 20.47 -10.20
N LEU A 223 11.80 19.79 -11.05
CA LEU A 223 12.35 18.93 -12.10
C LEU A 223 13.03 19.71 -13.22
N ASN A 224 12.53 20.91 -13.58
CA ASN A 224 13.16 21.77 -14.59
C ASN A 224 14.56 22.22 -14.18
N ASN A 225 14.77 22.50 -12.90
CA ASN A 225 16.09 22.87 -12.37
C ASN A 225 17.06 21.68 -12.27
N HIS A 226 16.57 20.45 -12.44
CA HIS A 226 17.34 19.22 -12.27
C HIS A 226 17.18 18.26 -13.46
N ARG A 227 17.05 18.79 -14.67
CA ARG A 227 16.95 17.98 -15.89
C ARG A 227 18.10 16.99 -16.02
N GLY A 228 17.77 15.79 -16.50
CA GLY A 228 18.75 14.73 -16.68
C GLY A 228 19.22 14.04 -15.39
N ARG A 229 18.77 14.50 -14.21
CA ARG A 229 19.08 13.85 -12.93
C ARG A 229 18.18 12.64 -12.68
N ILE A 230 18.72 11.63 -12.00
CA ILE A 230 18.03 10.40 -11.60
C ILE A 230 17.70 10.52 -10.11
N PHE A 231 16.42 10.57 -9.77
CA PHE A 231 15.98 10.64 -8.37
C PHE A 231 15.65 9.23 -7.88
N ALA A 232 16.59 8.64 -7.15
CA ALA A 232 16.48 7.29 -6.61
C ALA A 232 16.96 7.31 -5.14
N LYS A 233 16.04 7.03 -4.20
CA LYS A 233 16.35 7.07 -2.77
C LYS A 233 17.02 5.76 -2.36
N GLN A 234 18.31 5.83 -2.03
CA GLN A 234 19.06 4.69 -1.55
C GLN A 234 18.70 4.32 -0.10
N THR A 235 18.87 3.04 0.21
CA THR A 235 18.84 2.55 1.60
C THR A 235 19.96 3.18 2.43
N GLY A 236 19.70 3.38 3.72
CA GLY A 236 20.75 3.72 4.70
C GLY A 236 21.43 2.49 5.31
N GLU A 237 20.98 1.28 4.96
CA GLU A 237 21.58 0.02 5.39
C GLU A 237 22.89 -0.25 4.62
N GLU A 238 23.87 -0.88 5.27
CA GLU A 238 25.10 -1.30 4.59
C GLU A 238 24.77 -2.31 3.47
N THR A 239 25.35 -2.12 2.28
CA THR A 239 25.04 -2.91 1.08
C THR A 239 25.12 -4.42 1.30
N PHE A 240 26.11 -4.90 2.07
CA PHE A 240 26.19 -6.34 2.39
C PHE A 240 24.94 -6.82 3.13
N LYS A 241 24.46 -6.07 4.14
CA LYS A 241 23.24 -6.42 4.88
C LYS A 241 22.01 -6.29 3.98
N TYR A 242 21.95 -5.24 3.15
CA TYR A 242 20.87 -5.02 2.18
C TYR A 242 20.71 -6.19 1.20
N ILE A 243 21.81 -6.68 0.61
CA ILE A 243 21.79 -7.86 -0.27
C ILE A 243 21.12 -9.06 0.42
N HIS A 244 21.43 -9.26 1.70
CA HIS A 244 20.91 -10.38 2.47
C HIS A 244 19.48 -10.19 2.94
N SER A 245 19.10 -8.97 3.35
CA SER A 245 17.77 -8.62 3.86
C SER A 245 16.74 -8.60 2.72
N GLU A 246 17.12 -8.14 1.53
CA GLU A 246 16.28 -8.17 0.33
C GLU A 246 16.25 -9.53 -0.36
N GLY A 247 17.15 -10.44 -0.02
CA GLY A 247 17.16 -11.79 -0.61
C GLY A 247 17.84 -11.88 -1.97
N LEU A 248 18.67 -10.89 -2.34
CA LEU A 248 19.33 -10.84 -3.64
C LEU A 248 20.32 -11.99 -3.87
N GLN A 249 20.75 -12.69 -2.82
CA GLN A 249 21.55 -13.93 -2.90
C GLN A 249 20.75 -15.17 -3.34
N TYR A 250 19.43 -15.06 -3.48
CA TYR A 250 18.56 -16.12 -3.96
C TYR A 250 17.96 -15.80 -5.33
N ALA A 251 17.67 -16.85 -6.08
CA ALA A 251 16.83 -16.78 -7.27
C ALA A 251 15.36 -17.01 -6.90
N PHE A 252 14.49 -16.26 -7.56
CA PHE A 252 13.04 -16.33 -7.40
C PHE A 252 12.33 -16.51 -8.74
N VAL A 253 11.22 -17.23 -8.72
CA VAL A 253 10.36 -17.45 -9.88
C VAL A 253 8.92 -17.16 -9.49
N GLN A 254 8.26 -16.28 -10.24
CA GLN A 254 6.82 -16.10 -10.10
C GLN A 254 6.08 -17.19 -10.88
N CYS A 255 5.12 -17.84 -10.23
CA CYS A 255 4.12 -18.67 -10.88
C CYS A 255 2.73 -18.30 -10.35
N ARG A 256 1.85 -17.82 -11.24
CA ARG A 256 0.53 -17.26 -10.89
C ARG A 256 0.66 -16.17 -9.83
N ASP A 257 0.18 -16.45 -8.63
CA ASP A 257 -0.01 -15.50 -7.54
C ASP A 257 1.05 -15.65 -6.44
N TYR A 258 2.09 -16.43 -6.72
CA TYR A 258 3.10 -16.78 -5.73
C TYR A 258 4.52 -16.65 -6.29
N VAL A 259 5.42 -16.16 -5.45
CA VAL A 259 6.85 -15.99 -5.76
C VAL A 259 7.66 -17.02 -4.99
N TRP A 260 8.19 -18.01 -5.72
CA TRP A 260 8.91 -19.15 -5.17
C TRP A 260 10.40 -18.84 -5.07
N ARG A 261 11.01 -19.16 -3.93
CA ARG A 261 12.47 -19.11 -3.78
C ARG A 261 13.06 -20.43 -4.26
N VAL A 262 13.77 -20.41 -5.38
CA VAL A 262 14.24 -21.65 -6.04
C VAL A 262 15.63 -22.10 -5.59
N GLY A 263 16.46 -21.21 -5.07
CA GLY A 263 17.79 -21.57 -4.57
C GLY A 263 18.75 -20.39 -4.43
N LEU A 264 19.97 -20.67 -3.96
CA LEU A 264 21.06 -19.69 -3.93
C LEU A 264 21.57 -19.42 -5.35
N ARG A 265 22.02 -18.19 -5.59
CA ARG A 265 22.72 -17.79 -6.82
C ARG A 265 24.07 -17.15 -6.49
N PRO A 266 25.06 -17.18 -7.40
CA PRO A 266 26.33 -16.52 -7.19
C PRO A 266 26.19 -14.98 -7.26
N PRO A 267 27.13 -14.24 -6.63
CA PRO A 267 27.23 -12.78 -6.79
C PRO A 267 27.46 -12.39 -8.25
N LEU A 268 27.03 -11.18 -8.63
CA LEU A 268 27.37 -10.62 -9.94
C LEU A 268 28.86 -10.28 -10.00
N ASP A 269 29.51 -10.59 -11.12
CA ASP A 269 30.87 -10.12 -11.37
C ASP A 269 30.85 -8.69 -11.95
N GLY A 270 31.85 -7.90 -11.58
CA GLY A 270 32.06 -6.55 -12.10
C GLY A 270 31.04 -5.48 -11.68
N VAL A 271 30.04 -5.82 -10.87
CA VAL A 271 28.92 -4.93 -10.52
C VAL A 271 28.80 -4.75 -9.01
N VAL A 272 28.65 -3.50 -8.56
CA VAL A 272 28.28 -3.17 -7.18
C VAL A 272 26.77 -3.04 -7.07
N ILE A 273 26.14 -3.74 -6.12
CA ILE A 273 24.69 -3.59 -5.89
C ILE A 273 24.38 -2.27 -5.21
N HIS A 274 23.38 -1.59 -5.76
CA HIS A 274 22.73 -0.48 -5.10
C HIS A 274 21.23 -0.76 -5.05
N GLY A 275 20.57 -0.22 -4.04
CA GLY A 275 19.13 -0.33 -3.92
C GLY A 275 18.52 0.56 -2.86
N GLY A 276 17.20 0.51 -2.76
CA GLY A 276 16.40 1.38 -1.91
C GLY A 276 14.96 1.39 -2.39
N SER A 277 14.40 2.57 -2.62
CA SER A 277 12.98 2.69 -2.96
C SER A 277 12.70 2.37 -4.43
N ASP A 278 11.69 1.55 -4.69
CA ASP A 278 11.10 1.29 -6.01
C ASP A 278 10.28 2.47 -6.59
N TRP A 279 10.15 3.58 -5.86
CA TRP A 279 9.52 4.82 -6.34
C TRP A 279 10.59 5.74 -6.87
N LEU A 280 10.52 6.03 -8.17
CA LEU A 280 11.60 6.60 -8.95
C LEU A 280 11.10 7.80 -9.75
N ILE A 281 12.00 8.77 -9.98
CA ILE A 281 11.82 9.79 -11.03
C ILE A 281 13.03 9.70 -11.94
N LEU A 282 12.80 9.24 -13.17
CA LEU A 282 13.87 8.88 -14.11
C LEU A 282 13.83 9.81 -15.33
N PRO A 283 14.98 10.34 -15.78
CA PRO A 283 15.05 11.16 -16.98
C PRO A 283 14.94 10.27 -18.23
N ARG A 284 14.38 10.83 -19.30
CA ARG A 284 14.09 10.10 -20.54
C ARG A 284 15.29 9.36 -21.14
N ASN A 285 16.49 9.96 -21.12
CA ASN A 285 17.71 9.33 -21.63
C ASN A 285 18.11 8.08 -20.82
N PHE A 286 17.94 8.09 -19.50
CA PHE A 286 18.20 6.92 -18.65
C PHE A 286 17.16 5.82 -18.87
N CYS A 287 15.88 6.17 -19.04
CA CYS A 287 14.84 5.21 -19.44
C CYS A 287 15.14 4.58 -20.81
N TYR A 288 15.68 5.35 -21.76
CA TYR A 288 16.11 4.80 -23.05
C TYR A 288 17.26 3.81 -22.86
N TYR A 289 18.26 4.19 -22.07
CA TYR A 289 19.41 3.34 -21.76
C TYR A 289 19.00 2.02 -21.09
N SER A 290 18.06 2.05 -20.15
CA SER A 290 17.63 0.84 -19.42
C SER A 290 16.95 -0.21 -20.28
N VAL A 291 16.30 0.18 -21.39
CA VAL A 291 15.57 -0.74 -22.28
C VAL A 291 16.30 -1.00 -23.62
N ARG A 292 17.01 0.01 -24.16
CA ARG A 292 17.68 -0.06 -25.47
C ARG A 292 19.21 -0.14 -25.39
N GLY A 293 19.80 -0.03 -24.20
CA GLY A 293 21.23 -0.24 -24.01
C GLY A 293 21.66 -1.65 -24.44
N SER A 294 22.70 -1.72 -25.28
CA SER A 294 23.22 -2.96 -25.84
C SER A 294 24.56 -3.41 -25.23
N ASP A 295 25.08 -2.68 -24.26
CA ASP A 295 26.29 -3.07 -23.53
C ASP A 295 26.03 -4.25 -22.58
N ASP A 296 27.13 -4.86 -22.12
CA ASP A 296 27.12 -6.04 -21.26
C ASP A 296 26.47 -5.77 -19.90
N LEU A 297 26.56 -4.53 -19.38
CA LEU A 297 25.95 -4.15 -18.11
C LEU A 297 24.43 -4.18 -18.23
N VAL A 298 23.84 -3.47 -19.18
CA VAL A 298 22.37 -3.38 -19.33
C VAL A 298 21.78 -4.75 -19.66
N SER A 299 22.40 -5.47 -20.60
CA SER A 299 21.92 -6.80 -21.00
C SER A 299 22.07 -7.84 -19.87
N GLY A 300 23.20 -7.83 -19.16
CA GLY A 300 23.45 -8.68 -18.01
C GLY A 300 22.50 -8.41 -16.85
N LEU A 301 22.29 -7.14 -16.50
CA LEU A 301 21.37 -6.77 -15.41
C LEU A 301 19.92 -7.12 -15.74
N ARG A 302 19.45 -6.87 -16.96
CA ARG A 302 18.08 -7.27 -17.38
C ARG A 302 17.89 -8.77 -17.21
N LYS A 303 18.84 -9.58 -17.67
CA LYS A 303 18.80 -11.04 -17.52
C LYS A 303 18.85 -11.48 -16.05
N TRP A 304 19.68 -10.86 -15.23
CA TRP A 304 19.85 -11.26 -13.84
C TRP A 304 18.65 -10.91 -12.96
N PHE A 305 18.04 -9.73 -13.18
CA PHE A 305 16.90 -9.27 -12.41
C PHE A 305 15.57 -9.94 -12.78
N GLN A 306 15.50 -10.69 -13.89
CA GLN A 306 14.34 -11.55 -14.23
C GLN A 306 14.01 -12.59 -13.14
N ASN A 307 14.98 -12.96 -12.32
CA ASN A 307 14.80 -13.91 -11.22
C ASN A 307 15.20 -13.32 -9.86
N ALA A 308 15.14 -12.00 -9.71
CA ALA A 308 15.31 -11.33 -8.42
C ALA A 308 13.94 -11.02 -7.79
N ILE A 309 13.82 -11.18 -6.48
CA ILE A 309 12.67 -10.63 -5.74
C ILE A 309 12.82 -9.12 -5.62
N LEU A 310 11.69 -8.39 -5.56
CA LEU A 310 11.66 -6.92 -5.45
C LEU A 310 12.62 -6.21 -6.44
N PRO A 311 12.65 -6.61 -7.72
CA PRO A 311 13.75 -6.24 -8.62
C PRO A 311 13.88 -4.73 -8.85
N VAL A 312 12.77 -3.99 -8.80
CA VAL A 312 12.74 -2.53 -9.03
C VAL A 312 13.46 -1.77 -7.92
N GLU A 313 13.47 -2.30 -6.70
CA GLU A 313 14.19 -1.69 -5.56
C GLU A 313 15.70 -1.68 -5.77
N SER A 314 16.24 -2.44 -6.72
CA SER A 314 17.69 -2.55 -6.96
C SER A 314 18.13 -2.37 -8.42
N PHE A 315 17.32 -2.75 -9.41
CA PHE A 315 17.70 -2.73 -10.83
C PHE A 315 18.13 -1.34 -11.31
N PHE A 316 17.27 -0.33 -11.14
CA PHE A 316 17.55 1.03 -11.64
C PHE A 316 18.69 1.70 -10.85
N HIS A 317 18.78 1.45 -9.55
CA HIS A 317 19.89 1.93 -8.72
C HIS A 317 21.22 1.35 -9.19
N THR A 318 21.28 0.01 -9.31
CA THR A 318 22.48 -0.71 -9.73
C THR A 318 22.89 -0.29 -11.14
N LEU A 319 21.95 -0.18 -12.07
CA LEU A 319 22.24 0.28 -13.43
C LEU A 319 22.79 1.71 -13.45
N ALA A 320 22.18 2.63 -12.70
CA ALA A 320 22.61 4.03 -12.68
C ALA A 320 24.03 4.17 -12.12
N HIS A 321 24.34 3.51 -11.01
CA HIS A 321 25.65 3.63 -10.35
C HIS A 321 26.80 2.93 -11.06
N ASN A 322 26.52 1.87 -11.84
CA ASN A 322 27.56 1.13 -12.56
C ASN A 322 27.71 1.57 -14.02
N SER A 323 26.98 2.59 -14.46
CA SER A 323 27.04 3.12 -15.83
C SER A 323 27.59 4.56 -15.85
N HIS A 324 27.70 5.13 -17.04
CA HIS A 324 28.06 6.53 -17.25
C HIS A 324 27.07 7.54 -16.65
N PHE A 325 25.97 7.08 -16.03
CA PHE A 325 25.01 7.89 -15.30
C PHE A 325 25.33 8.06 -13.80
N CYS A 326 26.42 7.49 -13.29
CA CYS A 326 26.73 7.47 -11.85
C CYS A 326 26.68 8.87 -11.20
N ASP A 327 27.16 9.90 -11.90
CA ASP A 327 27.18 11.30 -11.44
C ASP A 327 25.82 12.00 -11.56
N SER A 328 24.85 11.40 -12.23
CA SER A 328 23.50 11.93 -12.41
C SER A 328 22.54 11.53 -11.28
N VAL A 329 22.94 10.62 -10.39
CA VAL A 329 22.08 10.12 -9.31
C VAL A 329 22.02 11.11 -8.16
N VAL A 330 20.80 11.41 -7.73
CA VAL A 330 20.46 12.24 -6.58
C VAL A 330 19.79 11.36 -5.53
N ASN A 331 20.30 11.36 -4.29
CA ASN A 331 19.83 10.48 -3.22
C ASN A 331 18.51 10.94 -2.54
N THR A 332 17.50 11.16 -3.37
CA THR A 332 16.09 11.40 -3.00
C THR A 332 15.22 10.87 -4.12
N ASN A 333 13.99 10.49 -3.81
CA ASN A 333 12.96 10.16 -4.79
C ASN A 333 11.76 11.11 -4.71
N LEU A 334 11.91 12.22 -3.96
CA LEU A 334 10.84 13.19 -3.69
C LEU A 334 9.57 12.54 -3.11
N ARG A 335 9.71 11.47 -2.32
CA ARG A 335 8.61 10.72 -1.68
C ARG A 335 8.74 10.71 -0.17
N LEU A 336 7.66 11.08 0.51
CA LEU A 336 7.47 10.74 1.92
C LEU A 336 6.76 9.40 2.05
N THR A 337 7.48 8.38 2.52
CA THR A 337 6.92 7.04 2.76
C THR A 337 6.72 6.78 4.26
N ASN A 338 5.48 6.49 4.66
CA ASN A 338 5.10 6.29 6.07
C ASN A 338 5.47 4.91 6.62
N TRP A 339 6.78 4.64 6.72
CA TRP A 339 7.31 3.47 7.43
C TRP A 339 7.06 3.59 8.94
N GLN A 340 6.50 2.55 9.55
CA GLN A 340 6.21 2.50 11.00
C GLN A 340 6.62 1.17 11.63
N ARG A 341 7.92 0.86 11.65
CA ARG A 341 8.42 -0.43 12.17
C ARG A 341 8.20 -0.57 13.69
N PRO A 342 7.88 -1.77 14.22
CA PRO A 342 7.76 -3.05 13.50
C PRO A 342 6.40 -3.24 12.77
N ARG A 343 5.45 -2.31 12.92
CA ARG A 343 4.16 -2.38 12.22
C ARG A 343 4.36 -2.31 10.71
N GLY A 344 3.63 -3.15 9.98
CA GLY A 344 3.82 -3.34 8.54
C GLY A 344 4.91 -4.35 8.17
N CYS A 345 5.67 -4.89 9.13
CA CYS A 345 6.68 -5.95 8.93
C CYS A 345 6.26 -7.28 9.60
N SER A 346 5.04 -7.75 9.34
CA SER A 346 4.45 -8.92 10.03
C SER A 346 4.83 -10.27 9.42
N CYS A 347 5.88 -10.33 8.60
CA CYS A 347 6.41 -11.51 7.91
C CYS A 347 5.34 -12.54 7.46
N LYS A 348 4.70 -12.29 6.31
CA LYS A 348 3.68 -13.19 5.74
C LYS A 348 4.25 -14.20 4.74
N LYS A 349 5.32 -14.93 5.12
CA LYS A 349 6.06 -15.90 4.26
C LYS A 349 5.20 -16.93 3.50
N ASN A 350 3.93 -17.11 3.88
CA ASN A 350 3.07 -18.16 3.33
C ASN A 350 1.90 -17.64 2.49
N SER A 351 1.85 -16.33 2.18
CA SER A 351 0.69 -15.76 1.48
C SER A 351 0.94 -15.39 0.02
N VAL A 352 2.14 -14.88 -0.31
CA VAL A 352 2.43 -14.35 -1.66
C VAL A 352 3.86 -14.65 -2.12
N ALA A 353 4.82 -14.84 -1.20
CA ALA A 353 6.21 -15.10 -1.54
C ALA A 353 6.93 -15.86 -0.44
N ASP A 354 7.94 -16.66 -0.81
CA ASP A 354 8.90 -17.33 0.09
C ASP A 354 9.89 -16.34 0.77
N TRP A 355 9.44 -15.15 1.13
CA TRP A 355 10.25 -14.09 1.74
C TRP A 355 9.42 -13.25 2.73
N CYS A 356 10.06 -12.70 3.77
CA CYS A 356 9.39 -11.70 4.61
C CYS A 356 9.53 -10.34 3.94
N GLY A 357 8.43 -9.59 3.87
CA GLY A 357 8.44 -8.20 3.45
C GLY A 357 7.95 -7.24 4.52
N CYS A 358 8.14 -5.97 4.23
CA CYS A 358 7.48 -4.88 4.92
C CYS A 358 6.63 -4.07 3.94
N SER A 359 5.63 -3.37 4.45
CA SER A 359 4.87 -2.37 3.68
C SER A 359 4.61 -1.12 4.51
N PRO A 360 4.63 0.09 3.91
CA PRO A 360 4.32 1.33 4.61
C PRO A 360 2.88 1.34 5.14
N SER A 361 2.67 2.02 6.26
CA SER A 361 1.33 2.24 6.84
C SER A 361 0.60 3.38 6.14
N VAL A 362 -0.72 3.38 6.24
CA VAL A 362 -1.53 4.52 5.78
C VAL A 362 -1.33 5.72 6.72
N PHE A 363 -1.24 6.93 6.17
CA PHE A 363 -1.29 8.16 6.98
C PHE A 363 -2.67 8.29 7.62
N SER A 364 -2.72 8.39 8.95
CA SER A 364 -3.97 8.50 9.70
C SER A 364 -3.74 9.19 11.02
N GLY A 365 -4.74 9.95 11.50
CA GLY A 365 -4.72 10.57 12.81
C GLY A 365 -3.67 11.69 13.00
N PRO A 366 -3.56 12.22 14.23
CA PRO A 366 -2.61 13.29 14.59
C PRO A 366 -1.15 12.98 14.27
N GLN A 367 -0.72 11.73 14.41
CA GLN A 367 0.65 11.33 14.12
C GLN A 367 0.95 11.39 12.62
N GLY A 368 0.01 10.94 11.78
CA GLY A 368 0.11 11.09 10.34
C GLY A 368 0.16 12.56 9.92
N LEU A 369 -0.68 13.39 10.54
CA LEU A 369 -0.71 14.84 10.33
C LEU A 369 0.63 15.50 10.68
N GLY A 370 1.20 15.18 11.85
CA GLY A 370 2.52 15.70 12.26
C GLY A 370 3.61 15.36 11.24
N ARG A 371 3.69 14.10 10.81
CA ARG A 371 4.65 13.68 9.79
C ARG A 371 4.50 14.40 8.45
N LEU A 372 3.26 14.67 8.03
CA LEU A 372 3.00 15.44 6.81
C LEU A 372 3.40 16.91 6.96
N SER A 373 3.21 17.51 8.13
CA SER A 373 3.61 18.90 8.38
C SER A 373 5.14 19.08 8.44
N GLU A 374 5.86 18.09 8.97
CA GLU A 374 7.32 18.13 9.13
C GLU A 374 8.08 17.90 7.82
N MET A 375 7.40 17.48 6.74
CA MET A 375 8.06 17.14 5.47
C MET A 375 8.68 18.35 4.77
N GLY A 376 8.20 19.56 5.06
CA GLY A 376 8.58 20.80 4.36
C GLY A 376 8.42 20.71 2.84
N ASN A 377 9.31 21.36 2.09
CA ASN A 377 9.33 21.32 0.61
C ASN A 377 10.20 20.16 0.06
N GLN A 378 10.53 19.16 0.87
CA GLN A 378 11.50 18.11 0.51
C GLN A 378 10.89 16.93 -0.27
N SER A 379 9.57 16.89 -0.41
CA SER A 379 8.84 15.80 -1.07
C SER A 379 7.80 16.35 -2.05
N GLY A 380 7.70 15.75 -3.23
CA GLY A 380 6.64 16.05 -4.19
C GLY A 380 5.39 15.19 -3.98
N PHE A 381 5.57 14.00 -3.41
CA PHE A 381 4.55 12.99 -3.21
C PHE A 381 4.64 12.35 -1.83
N ALA A 382 3.56 11.73 -1.37
CA ALA A 382 3.57 10.90 -0.17
C ALA A 382 2.74 9.62 -0.33
N ARG A 383 3.08 8.60 0.48
CA ARG A 383 2.35 7.32 0.53
C ARG A 383 2.45 6.61 1.89
N LYS A 384 1.44 5.82 2.31
CA LYS A 384 0.20 5.49 1.58
C LYS A 384 -0.99 6.31 2.07
N PHE A 385 -1.92 6.58 1.17
CA PHE A 385 -3.26 7.09 1.47
C PHE A 385 -4.30 6.04 1.07
N ASP A 386 -5.31 5.85 1.91
CA ASP A 386 -6.39 4.90 1.69
C ASP A 386 -7.67 5.48 2.30
N SER A 387 -8.65 5.82 1.46
CA SER A 387 -9.91 6.42 1.90
C SER A 387 -10.79 5.42 2.65
N THR A 388 -10.60 4.11 2.46
CA THR A 388 -11.28 3.11 3.30
C THR A 388 -10.76 3.12 4.74
N ILE A 389 -9.62 3.77 5.00
CA ILE A 389 -8.96 3.89 6.29
C ILE A 389 -9.20 5.25 6.95
N ASP A 390 -8.91 6.35 6.23
CA ASP A 390 -8.97 7.71 6.76
C ASP A 390 -9.20 8.71 5.61
N VAL A 391 -10.48 8.89 5.23
CA VAL A 391 -10.91 9.86 4.22
C VAL A 391 -10.45 11.28 4.56
N ALA A 392 -10.48 11.63 5.85
CA ALA A 392 -10.19 12.96 6.31
C ALA A 392 -8.70 13.32 6.09
N MET A 393 -7.80 12.34 6.16
CA MET A 393 -6.38 12.56 5.82
C MET A 393 -6.19 12.91 4.34
N VAL A 394 -6.92 12.24 3.43
CA VAL A 394 -6.90 12.59 1.99
C VAL A 394 -7.45 14.00 1.77
N ASN A 395 -8.55 14.34 2.45
CA ASN A 395 -9.12 15.69 2.40
C ASN A 395 -8.15 16.77 2.92
N TYR A 396 -7.39 16.46 3.99
CA TYR A 396 -6.39 17.37 4.52
C TYR A 396 -5.31 17.68 3.48
N VAL A 397 -4.77 16.67 2.78
CA VAL A 397 -3.77 16.88 1.73
C VAL A 397 -4.31 17.83 0.66
N GLU A 398 -5.49 17.54 0.12
CA GLU A 398 -6.07 18.38 -0.94
C GLU A 398 -6.39 19.79 -0.48
N ARG A 399 -7.08 19.96 0.65
CA ARG A 399 -7.52 21.28 1.12
C ARG A 399 -6.38 22.13 1.63
N ARG A 400 -5.49 21.55 2.45
CA ARG A 400 -4.47 22.30 3.19
C ARG A 400 -3.13 22.35 2.46
N LEU A 401 -2.64 21.21 1.94
CA LEU A 401 -1.31 21.17 1.30
C LEU A 401 -1.38 21.64 -0.15
N LEU A 402 -2.46 21.30 -0.86
CA LEU A 402 -2.65 21.68 -2.26
C LEU A 402 -3.58 22.90 -2.45
N GLY A 403 -4.08 23.49 -1.37
CA GLY A 403 -4.89 24.71 -1.39
C GLY A 403 -6.23 24.56 -2.14
N ARG A 404 -6.79 23.35 -2.21
CA ARG A 404 -8.06 23.13 -2.94
C ARG A 404 -9.26 23.46 -2.07
N GLU A 405 -10.15 24.28 -2.60
CA GLU A 405 -11.48 24.47 -2.01
C GLU A 405 -12.39 23.33 -2.44
N PHE A 406 -13.05 22.70 -1.47
CA PHE A 406 -14.12 21.74 -1.76
C PHE A 406 -15.46 22.45 -1.65
N PRO A 407 -16.46 22.04 -2.46
CA PRO A 407 -17.84 22.46 -2.22
C PRO A 407 -18.22 22.14 -0.76
N ASP A 408 -18.84 23.09 -0.06
CA ASP A 408 -19.46 22.83 1.24
C ASP A 408 -20.73 21.98 1.02
N ASP A 409 -20.54 20.67 0.87
CA ASP A 409 -21.62 19.70 0.71
C ASP A 409 -21.55 18.57 1.75
N GLU A 410 -22.68 17.89 1.96
CA GLU A 410 -22.82 16.78 2.93
C GLU A 410 -21.94 15.56 2.62
N SER A 411 -21.29 15.52 1.45
CA SER A 411 -20.46 14.40 1.03
C SER A 411 -18.99 14.60 1.38
N SER A 412 -18.55 15.77 1.86
CA SER A 412 -17.13 16.11 2.05
C SER A 412 -16.35 15.04 2.83
N ASP A 413 -17.03 14.40 3.78
CA ASP A 413 -16.47 13.46 4.75
C ASP A 413 -16.86 11.99 4.49
N THR A 414 -17.41 11.69 3.31
CA THR A 414 -17.80 10.33 2.93
C THR A 414 -16.92 9.72 1.83
N TYR A 415 -16.86 8.40 1.76
CA TYR A 415 -16.21 7.66 0.68
C TYR A 415 -17.02 6.39 0.37
N LEU A 416 -17.18 6.08 -0.93
CA LEU A 416 -17.81 4.86 -1.42
C LEU A 416 -16.77 4.06 -2.20
N GLU A 417 -16.66 2.78 -1.89
CA GLU A 417 -15.84 1.85 -2.65
C GLU A 417 -16.70 0.70 -3.18
N SER A 418 -16.62 0.41 -4.48
CA SER A 418 -17.22 -0.83 -5.01
C SER A 418 -16.46 -2.00 -4.42
N ILE A 419 -17.17 -2.90 -3.72
CA ILE A 419 -16.59 -4.13 -3.16
C ILE A 419 -17.04 -5.37 -3.93
N PHE A 420 -18.12 -5.25 -4.71
CA PHE A 420 -18.60 -6.25 -5.65
C PHE A 420 -19.30 -5.58 -6.82
N ALA A 421 -19.11 -6.12 -8.01
CA ALA A 421 -19.83 -5.76 -9.21
C ALA A 421 -20.04 -7.02 -10.07
N SER A 422 -21.30 -7.40 -10.22
CA SER A 422 -21.75 -8.64 -10.90
C SER A 422 -21.08 -8.89 -12.25
N ARG A 423 -20.93 -7.82 -13.04
CA ARG A 423 -20.33 -7.81 -14.36
C ARG A 423 -18.89 -8.33 -14.37
N TYR A 424 -18.14 -8.16 -13.29
CA TYR A 424 -16.71 -8.48 -13.21
C TYR A 424 -16.41 -9.65 -12.26
N ASP A 425 -17.21 -9.82 -11.21
CA ASP A 425 -16.75 -10.58 -10.03
C ASP A 425 -17.44 -11.94 -9.82
N THR A 426 -18.49 -12.27 -10.57
CA THR A 426 -19.35 -13.46 -10.29
C THR A 426 -18.56 -14.78 -10.24
N GLY A 427 -17.48 -14.91 -11.02
CA GLY A 427 -16.59 -16.08 -11.02
C GLY A 427 -15.44 -16.03 -10.00
N GLN A 428 -15.24 -14.92 -9.29
CA GLN A 428 -14.05 -14.66 -8.47
C GLN A 428 -14.34 -14.40 -6.98
N ILE A 429 -15.61 -14.38 -6.57
CA ILE A 429 -16.00 -14.16 -5.17
C ILE A 429 -15.93 -15.41 -4.29
N SER A 430 -15.61 -15.21 -3.01
CA SER A 430 -15.66 -16.26 -1.99
C SER A 430 -17.08 -16.75 -1.73
N HIS A 431 -17.21 -17.95 -1.16
CA HIS A 431 -18.51 -18.51 -0.75
C HIS A 431 -19.24 -17.57 0.22
N ASN A 432 -18.53 -17.00 1.20
CA ASN A 432 -19.13 -16.11 2.20
C ASN A 432 -19.62 -14.80 1.59
N ALA A 433 -18.83 -14.18 0.70
CA ALA A 433 -19.26 -12.97 -0.01
C ALA A 433 -20.50 -13.25 -0.86
N ARG A 434 -20.52 -14.39 -1.56
CA ARG A 434 -21.69 -14.85 -2.33
C ARG A 434 -22.93 -15.00 -1.44
N THR A 435 -22.79 -15.65 -0.30
CA THR A 435 -23.88 -15.84 0.68
C THR A 435 -24.33 -14.49 1.25
N ALA A 436 -23.40 -13.58 1.55
CA ALA A 436 -23.71 -12.24 2.04
C ALA A 436 -24.53 -11.44 1.03
N ILE A 437 -24.11 -11.43 -0.24
CA ILE A 437 -24.85 -10.74 -1.31
C ILE A 437 -26.26 -11.35 -1.45
N LYS A 438 -26.40 -12.68 -1.42
CA LYS A 438 -27.72 -13.35 -1.45
C LYS A 438 -28.61 -12.92 -0.28
N VAL A 439 -28.05 -12.76 0.92
CA VAL A 439 -28.79 -12.27 2.10
C VAL A 439 -29.23 -10.82 1.92
N LEU A 440 -28.33 -9.92 1.51
CA LEU A 440 -28.66 -8.52 1.25
C LEU A 440 -29.74 -8.38 0.16
N LEU A 441 -29.68 -9.20 -0.89
CA LEU A 441 -30.72 -9.27 -1.92
C LEU A 441 -32.07 -9.71 -1.35
N SER A 442 -32.08 -10.78 -0.56
CA SER A 442 -33.31 -11.27 0.09
C SER A 442 -33.94 -10.20 0.98
N GLU A 443 -33.14 -9.47 1.76
CA GLU A 443 -33.63 -8.39 2.62
C GLU A 443 -34.09 -7.18 1.81
N THR A 444 -33.43 -6.88 0.69
CA THR A 444 -33.83 -5.84 -0.27
C THR A 444 -35.23 -6.11 -0.81
N LEU A 445 -35.50 -7.35 -1.25
CA LEU A 445 -36.82 -7.75 -1.75
C LEU A 445 -37.89 -7.65 -0.66
N GLN A 446 -37.58 -8.13 0.54
CA GLN A 446 -38.50 -8.03 1.67
C GLN A 446 -38.83 -6.57 1.98
N PHE A 447 -37.82 -5.71 2.10
CA PHE A 447 -37.97 -4.27 2.33
C PHE A 447 -38.79 -3.58 1.23
N ALA A 448 -38.56 -3.93 -0.04
CA ALA A 448 -39.30 -3.40 -1.18
C ALA A 448 -40.79 -3.75 -1.13
N THR A 449 -41.13 -4.98 -0.71
CA THR A 449 -42.52 -5.46 -0.62
C THR A 449 -43.29 -4.93 0.59
N THR A 450 -42.62 -4.63 1.71
CA THR A 450 -43.25 -4.15 2.95
C THR A 450 -43.31 -2.61 3.04
N SER A 451 -42.65 -1.91 2.11
CA SER A 451 -42.70 -0.44 2.04
C SER A 451 -44.11 0.09 1.69
N ALA A 452 -44.41 1.33 2.10
CA ALA A 452 -45.72 1.97 1.90
C ALA A 452 -46.15 2.07 0.42
N THR A 453 -45.17 2.05 -0.50
CA THR A 453 -45.34 1.95 -1.95
C THR A 453 -44.63 0.69 -2.44
N PRO A 454 -45.32 -0.47 -2.49
CA PRO A 454 -44.69 -1.74 -2.83
C PRO A 454 -44.00 -1.70 -4.19
N CYS A 455 -42.69 -1.88 -4.19
CA CYS A 455 -41.89 -1.94 -5.41
C CYS A 455 -41.93 -3.38 -5.94
N GLN A 456 -42.69 -3.62 -7.02
CA GLN A 456 -42.67 -4.91 -7.71
C GLN A 456 -41.39 -5.03 -8.54
N LEU A 457 -40.39 -5.68 -7.96
CA LEU A 457 -39.17 -6.06 -8.64
C LEU A 457 -39.43 -7.34 -9.43
N ASN A 458 -39.35 -7.28 -10.77
CA ASN A 458 -39.38 -8.46 -11.65
C ASN A 458 -38.06 -9.24 -11.57
N TYR A 459 -37.72 -9.68 -10.36
CA TYR A 459 -36.56 -10.51 -10.09
C TYR A 459 -37.05 -11.83 -9.48
N SER A 460 -36.99 -12.91 -10.26
CA SER A 460 -37.22 -14.27 -9.77
C SER A 460 -35.86 -14.90 -9.45
N PHE A 461 -35.56 -15.11 -8.18
CA PHE A 461 -34.32 -15.76 -7.77
C PHE A 461 -34.62 -17.21 -7.36
N SER A 462 -34.33 -18.16 -8.23
CA SER A 462 -34.17 -19.56 -7.81
C SER A 462 -32.86 -19.70 -7.01
N GLU A 463 -32.76 -20.70 -6.14
CA GLU A 463 -31.59 -20.86 -5.27
C GLU A 463 -30.26 -21.04 -6.04
N GLU A 464 -30.31 -21.36 -7.34
CA GLU A 464 -29.17 -21.67 -8.20
C GLU A 464 -28.76 -20.61 -9.25
N GLU A 465 -29.47 -19.51 -9.50
CA GLU A 465 -29.11 -18.63 -10.64
C GLU A 465 -28.57 -17.20 -10.31
N ASN A 466 -27.37 -16.97 -10.85
CA ASN A 466 -26.68 -15.74 -11.26
C ASN A 466 -27.03 -14.39 -10.57
N LEU A 467 -26.03 -13.83 -9.89
CA LEU A 467 -25.98 -12.44 -9.40
C LEU A 467 -25.90 -11.42 -10.55
N ARG A 468 -26.85 -11.40 -11.50
CA ARG A 468 -26.83 -10.43 -12.62
C ARG A 468 -27.28 -9.05 -12.15
N GLU A 469 -26.56 -8.02 -12.59
CA GLU A 469 -26.88 -6.60 -12.34
C GLU A 469 -26.94 -6.22 -10.85
N VAL A 470 -26.17 -6.93 -10.03
CA VAL A 470 -26.01 -6.64 -8.60
C VAL A 470 -24.64 -6.04 -8.37
N ASP A 471 -24.62 -4.85 -7.78
CA ASP A 471 -23.38 -4.22 -7.30
C ASP A 471 -23.50 -3.95 -5.80
N VAL A 472 -22.37 -4.05 -5.09
CA VAL A 472 -22.29 -3.72 -3.66
C VAL A 472 -21.15 -2.74 -3.42
N PHE A 473 -21.46 -1.70 -2.64
CA PHE A 473 -20.52 -0.68 -2.22
C PHE A 473 -20.37 -0.66 -0.70
N ALA A 474 -19.16 -0.43 -0.22
CA ALA A 474 -18.90 -0.06 1.17
C ALA A 474 -18.95 1.47 1.31
N PHE A 475 -19.84 1.96 2.19
CA PHE A 475 -20.03 3.37 2.50
C PHE A 475 -19.34 3.74 3.81
N PHE A 476 -18.31 4.56 3.71
CA PHE A 476 -17.55 5.10 4.81
C PHE A 476 -18.01 6.52 5.08
N ASN A 477 -18.55 6.79 6.27
CA ASN A 477 -18.95 8.14 6.69
C ASN A 477 -18.08 8.58 7.87
N THR A 478 -17.19 9.53 7.63
CA THR A 478 -16.27 10.00 8.66
C THR A 478 -16.92 10.98 9.65
N THR A 479 -18.00 11.68 9.29
CA THR A 479 -18.74 12.55 10.25
C THR A 479 -19.36 11.74 11.39
N LYS A 480 -19.83 10.51 11.13
CA LYS A 480 -20.27 9.56 12.18
C LYS A 480 -19.11 9.10 13.09
N LEU A 481 -17.86 9.18 12.62
CA LEU A 481 -16.66 8.71 13.32
C LEU A 481 -15.92 9.85 14.05
N ILE A 482 -15.90 11.08 13.51
CA ILE A 482 -14.98 12.16 13.90
C ILE A 482 -15.44 12.97 15.14
N GLY A 483 -16.73 13.04 15.46
CA GLY A 483 -17.20 14.13 16.31
C GLY A 483 -16.83 15.50 15.69
N ILE A 484 -16.51 16.51 16.50
CA ILE A 484 -16.37 17.93 16.06
C ILE A 484 -14.96 18.29 15.53
N SER A 485 -13.99 17.36 15.51
CA SER A 485 -12.58 17.71 15.27
C SER A 485 -12.11 17.52 13.82
N ASN A 486 -12.09 18.61 13.05
CA ASN A 486 -11.66 18.69 11.64
C ASN A 486 -10.12 18.79 11.51
N TYR A 487 -9.46 17.90 10.75
CA TYR A 487 -8.00 17.96 10.52
C TYR A 487 -7.51 19.30 9.96
N THR A 488 -8.35 20.03 9.23
CA THR A 488 -8.03 21.39 8.76
C THR A 488 -7.79 22.34 9.93
N ARG A 489 -8.61 22.27 11.00
CA ARG A 489 -8.42 23.09 12.21
C ARG A 489 -7.16 22.68 12.96
N LEU A 490 -6.86 21.39 13.01
CA LEU A 490 -5.66 20.85 13.66
C LEU A 490 -4.38 21.25 12.92
N GLY A 491 -4.41 21.23 11.58
CA GLY A 491 -3.33 21.74 10.76
C GLY A 491 -3.07 23.22 11.02
N ALA A 492 -4.12 24.06 10.98
CA ALA A 492 -3.99 25.48 11.27
C ALA A 492 -3.44 25.77 12.68
N GLN A 493 -3.76 24.92 13.65
CA GLN A 493 -3.18 25.02 14.99
C GLN A 493 -1.69 24.66 14.99
N LEU A 494 -1.32 23.55 14.34
CA LEU A 494 0.06 23.10 14.22
C LEU A 494 0.95 24.17 13.56
N ASP A 495 0.45 24.82 12.52
CA ASP A 495 1.17 25.91 11.84
C ASP A 495 1.41 27.11 12.78
N ARG A 496 0.45 27.43 13.66
CA ARG A 496 0.54 28.56 14.59
C ARG A 496 1.45 28.28 15.78
N SER A 497 1.36 27.07 16.37
CA SER A 497 2.10 26.74 17.59
C SER A 497 3.40 25.98 17.33
N GLY A 498 3.63 25.46 16.13
CA GLY A 498 4.77 24.60 15.80
C GLY A 498 4.69 23.19 16.41
N PHE A 499 3.64 22.89 17.18
CA PHE A 499 3.38 21.57 17.76
C PHE A 499 1.87 21.33 17.90
N LEU A 500 1.46 20.06 17.75
CA LEU A 500 0.14 19.61 18.15
C LEU A 500 0.14 19.50 19.69
N PRO A 501 -0.81 20.12 20.42
CA PRO A 501 -0.87 19.98 21.87
C PRO A 501 -0.86 18.52 22.30
N SER A 502 -0.13 18.18 23.36
CA SER A 502 -0.03 16.81 23.86
C SER A 502 -1.41 16.20 24.16
N LYS A 503 -2.38 17.04 24.53
CA LYS A 503 -3.79 16.66 24.73
C LYS A 503 -4.52 16.28 23.42
N LEU A 504 -4.12 16.87 22.28
CA LEU A 504 -4.62 16.57 20.94
C LEU A 504 -3.89 15.38 20.30
N LEU A 505 -2.59 15.25 20.54
CA LEU A 505 -1.88 13.99 20.29
C LEU A 505 -2.61 12.86 21.02
N ASN A 506 -2.96 13.05 22.30
CA ASN A 506 -3.75 12.12 23.12
C ASN A 506 -5.28 12.16 22.87
N SER A 507 -5.77 12.93 21.89
CA SER A 507 -7.21 13.05 21.64
C SER A 507 -7.74 11.91 20.78
N LEU A 508 -9.00 11.57 21.01
CA LEU A 508 -9.76 10.50 20.35
C LEU A 508 -10.20 10.91 18.94
N LEU A 509 -9.28 11.46 18.14
CA LEU A 509 -9.52 11.60 16.71
C LEU A 509 -9.68 10.20 16.13
N PRO A 510 -10.70 9.98 15.29
CA PRO A 510 -11.52 8.79 15.31
C PRO A 510 -10.71 7.51 15.40
N LEU A 511 -11.19 6.68 16.31
CA LEU A 511 -11.11 5.24 16.26
C LEU A 511 -11.40 4.76 14.83
N ARG A 512 -10.34 4.70 14.04
CA ARG A 512 -10.25 4.05 12.74
C ARG A 512 -11.03 2.75 12.78
N LEU A 513 -12.19 2.70 12.12
CA LEU A 513 -12.94 1.50 11.76
C LEU A 513 -13.16 0.46 12.88
N LEU A 514 -13.35 0.89 14.14
CA LEU A 514 -14.08 0.00 15.06
C LEU A 514 -15.53 -0.19 14.58
N ALA A 515 -16.05 0.75 13.79
CA ALA A 515 -17.31 0.58 13.08
C ALA A 515 -17.06 -0.03 11.70
N THR A 516 -17.86 -1.04 11.37
CA THR A 516 -17.95 -1.59 10.00
C THR A 516 -18.64 -0.57 9.10
N PRO A 517 -18.20 -0.38 7.84
CA PRO A 517 -18.90 0.53 6.94
C PRO A 517 -20.35 0.06 6.73
N ASP A 518 -21.23 1.01 6.43
CA ASP A 518 -22.55 0.69 5.92
C ASP A 518 -22.39 0.06 4.52
N LEU A 519 -23.31 -0.79 4.09
CA LEU A 519 -23.28 -1.39 2.76
C LEU A 519 -24.40 -0.83 1.90
N VAL A 520 -24.12 -0.61 0.61
CA VAL A 520 -25.13 -0.18 -0.36
C VAL A 520 -25.26 -1.25 -1.41
N LEU A 521 -26.44 -1.85 -1.52
CA LEU A 521 -26.77 -2.78 -2.59
C LEU A 521 -27.47 -2.00 -3.70
N ARG A 522 -26.97 -2.12 -4.93
CA ARG A 522 -27.51 -1.47 -6.12
C ARG A 522 -28.07 -2.50 -7.08
N LEU A 523 -29.33 -2.30 -7.44
CA LEU A 523 -30.05 -2.93 -8.55
C LEU A 523 -30.42 -1.84 -9.58
N PRO A 524 -30.78 -2.21 -10.82
CA PRO A 524 -31.16 -1.24 -11.86
C PRO A 524 -32.30 -0.29 -11.46
N ALA A 525 -33.27 -0.75 -10.68
CA ALA A 525 -34.45 0.03 -10.29
C ALA A 525 -34.45 0.51 -8.83
N LEU A 526 -33.51 0.04 -8.01
CA LEU A 526 -33.54 0.22 -6.55
C LEU A 526 -32.13 0.17 -5.96
N GLU A 527 -31.84 1.08 -5.05
CA GLU A 527 -30.66 1.03 -4.18
C GLU A 527 -31.10 1.01 -2.72
N VAL A 528 -30.44 0.20 -1.91
CA VAL A 528 -30.77 0.03 -0.48
C VAL A 528 -29.51 0.17 0.36
N LEU A 529 -29.61 1.02 1.38
CA LEU A 529 -28.60 1.21 2.42
C LEU A 529 -28.84 0.20 3.55
N PHE A 530 -27.80 -0.54 3.88
CA PHE A 530 -27.75 -1.50 4.97
C PHE A 530 -26.84 -1.01 6.08
N HIS A 531 -27.36 -1.01 7.30
CA HIS A 531 -26.59 -0.78 8.52
C HIS A 531 -26.38 -2.09 9.27
N ARG A 532 -25.21 -2.24 9.90
CA ARG A 532 -24.88 -3.40 10.74
C ARG A 532 -25.27 -3.13 12.19
N ASP A 533 -25.96 -4.07 12.82
CA ASP A 533 -26.21 -4.07 14.27
C ASP A 533 -24.92 -4.43 15.04
N ALA A 534 -24.70 -3.79 16.19
CA ALA A 534 -23.41 -3.75 16.90
C ALA A 534 -23.06 -5.02 17.69
N ALA A 535 -23.89 -6.07 17.68
CA ALA A 535 -23.76 -7.26 18.54
C ALA A 535 -22.48 -8.10 18.32
N GLN A 536 -21.75 -7.85 17.22
CA GLN A 536 -20.58 -8.65 16.82
C GLN A 536 -19.23 -8.17 17.37
N ALA A 537 -19.23 -7.06 18.11
CA ALA A 537 -18.08 -6.55 18.84
C ALA A 537 -18.49 -6.11 20.23
N TRP A 538 -17.56 -6.15 21.18
CA TRP A 538 -17.74 -5.49 22.47
C TRP A 538 -16.95 -4.18 22.46
N MET A 539 -17.61 -3.10 22.88
CA MET A 539 -16.98 -1.80 23.09
C MET A 539 -17.26 -1.33 24.51
N SER A 540 -16.26 -0.70 25.13
CA SER A 540 -16.42 -0.15 26.47
C SER A 540 -17.46 0.97 26.47
N PRO A 541 -18.42 0.97 27.41
CA PRO A 541 -19.36 2.08 27.57
C PRO A 541 -18.68 3.34 28.13
N ARG A 542 -17.44 3.22 28.60
CA ARG A 542 -16.66 4.32 29.16
C ARG A 542 -15.86 5.00 28.05
N SER A 543 -15.79 6.34 28.12
CA SER A 543 -14.91 7.11 27.23
C SER A 543 -13.47 6.60 27.32
N PRO A 544 -12.75 6.45 26.19
CA PRO A 544 -11.38 5.96 26.21
C PRO A 544 -10.44 6.77 27.11
N LEU A 545 -10.67 8.09 27.27
CA LEU A 545 -9.87 8.94 28.18
C LEU A 545 -10.05 8.59 29.66
N SER A 546 -11.16 7.94 30.01
CA SER A 546 -11.46 7.53 31.39
C SER A 546 -10.99 6.12 31.72
N LEU A 547 -10.58 5.33 30.73
CA LEU A 547 -10.16 3.94 30.93
C LEU A 547 -8.87 3.90 31.77
N ARG A 548 -8.85 2.99 32.75
CA ARG A 548 -7.69 2.73 33.60
C ARG A 548 -6.65 1.92 32.81
N PRO A 549 -5.36 1.95 33.20
CA PRO A 549 -4.35 1.09 32.60
C PRO A 549 -4.81 -0.38 32.59
N SER A 550 -4.53 -1.09 31.49
CA SER A 550 -4.94 -2.47 31.19
C SER A 550 -6.44 -2.68 30.93
N GLU A 551 -7.30 -1.67 31.09
CA GLU A 551 -8.74 -1.80 30.85
C GLU A 551 -9.04 -1.94 29.34
N LEU A 552 -9.96 -2.84 29.01
CA LEU A 552 -10.39 -3.10 27.64
C LEU A 552 -11.21 -1.92 27.09
N LEU A 553 -10.89 -1.55 25.85
CA LEU A 553 -11.68 -0.62 25.05
C LEU A 553 -12.57 -1.37 24.06
N TYR A 554 -12.04 -2.41 23.42
CA TYR A 554 -12.71 -3.08 22.30
C TYR A 554 -12.24 -4.51 22.12
N PHE A 555 -13.13 -5.40 21.68
CA PHE A 555 -12.73 -6.64 21.01
C PHE A 555 -13.77 -7.12 19.98
N GLU A 556 -13.30 -7.77 18.92
CA GLU A 556 -14.11 -8.35 17.84
C GLU A 556 -13.44 -9.60 17.30
N VAL A 557 -14.26 -10.55 16.82
CA VAL A 557 -13.80 -11.73 16.08
C VAL A 557 -14.31 -11.61 14.65
N SER A 558 -13.40 -11.71 13.67
CA SER A 558 -13.80 -11.79 12.26
C SER A 558 -12.73 -12.41 11.36
N SER A 559 -12.99 -12.47 10.06
CA SER A 559 -12.08 -12.93 9.01
C SER A 559 -11.42 -11.72 8.30
N GLY A 560 -10.37 -11.98 7.50
CA GLY A 560 -9.77 -10.95 6.66
C GLY A 560 -9.08 -9.82 7.43
N PHE A 561 -8.41 -10.14 8.54
CA PHE A 561 -7.72 -9.15 9.37
C PHE A 561 -6.45 -8.60 8.71
N ASP A 562 -6.41 -7.28 8.54
CA ASP A 562 -5.23 -6.53 8.13
C ASP A 562 -4.40 -6.15 9.35
N VAL A 563 -3.38 -6.96 9.65
CA VAL A 563 -2.46 -6.72 10.78
C VAL A 563 -1.71 -5.38 10.68
N LYS A 564 -1.47 -4.87 9.47
CA LYS A 564 -0.72 -3.62 9.30
C LYS A 564 -1.55 -2.42 9.76
N GLU A 565 -2.84 -2.45 9.44
CA GLU A 565 -3.76 -1.36 9.70
C GLU A 565 -4.69 -1.60 10.90
N LEU A 566 -4.67 -2.82 11.43
CA LEU A 566 -5.45 -3.32 12.57
C LEU A 566 -6.96 -3.22 12.36
N VAL A 567 -7.42 -3.61 11.17
CA VAL A 567 -8.83 -3.57 10.76
C VAL A 567 -9.21 -4.84 10.00
N PHE A 568 -10.49 -5.21 10.02
CA PHE A 568 -11.00 -6.30 9.19
C PHE A 568 -11.45 -5.80 7.82
N ARG A 569 -10.91 -6.38 6.75
CA ARG A 569 -11.20 -6.05 5.35
C ARG A 569 -12.38 -6.82 4.76
N ASP A 570 -12.86 -7.87 5.44
CA ASP A 570 -14.14 -8.51 5.12
C ASP A 570 -15.30 -7.64 5.61
N TYR A 571 -15.74 -6.68 4.79
CA TYR A 571 -16.80 -5.74 5.17
C TYR A 571 -18.17 -6.38 5.42
N TYR A 572 -18.41 -7.59 4.90
CA TYR A 572 -19.68 -8.29 5.15
C TYR A 572 -19.74 -8.84 6.57
N ARG A 573 -18.59 -9.33 7.09
CA ARG A 573 -18.47 -10.00 8.40
C ARG A 573 -19.23 -11.33 8.46
N PHE A 574 -19.33 -12.00 7.32
CA PHE A 574 -19.93 -13.33 7.18
C PHE A 574 -18.80 -14.35 7.24
N MET A 575 -18.90 -15.26 8.21
CA MET A 575 -17.83 -16.21 8.49
C MET A 575 -18.29 -17.64 8.25
N SER A 576 -17.35 -18.48 7.87
CA SER A 576 -17.51 -19.92 7.77
C SER A 576 -16.65 -20.62 8.81
N ALA A 577 -17.06 -21.83 9.19
CA ALA A 577 -16.26 -22.74 9.99
C ALA A 577 -14.89 -23.06 9.37
N MET A 578 -14.74 -22.85 8.06
CA MET A 578 -13.50 -23.07 7.31
C MET A 578 -12.56 -21.86 7.30
N ASP A 579 -13.02 -20.69 7.74
CA ASP A 579 -12.19 -19.49 7.74
C ASP A 579 -11.17 -19.53 8.86
N ARG A 580 -9.98 -18.99 8.57
CA ARG A 580 -9.07 -18.55 9.61
C ARG A 580 -9.60 -17.25 10.20
N LEU A 581 -9.98 -17.28 11.47
CA LEU A 581 -10.51 -16.13 12.19
C LEU A 581 -9.40 -15.45 12.99
N THR A 582 -9.63 -14.18 13.29
CA THR A 582 -8.77 -13.39 14.16
C THR A 582 -9.60 -12.74 15.25
N LEU A 583 -9.18 -12.90 16.50
CA LEU A 583 -9.67 -12.11 17.63
C LEU A 583 -8.77 -10.89 17.78
N VAL A 584 -9.34 -9.69 17.74
CA VAL A 584 -8.63 -8.43 18.01
C VAL A 584 -9.07 -7.90 19.35
N VAL A 585 -8.12 -7.44 20.17
CA VAL A 585 -8.37 -6.85 21.48
C VAL A 585 -7.60 -5.55 21.60
N ILE A 586 -8.26 -4.47 22.02
CA ILE A 586 -7.70 -3.14 22.21
C ILE A 586 -7.87 -2.73 23.67
N TRP A 587 -6.80 -2.24 24.29
CA TRP A 587 -6.81 -1.84 25.70
C TRP A 587 -5.91 -0.63 25.96
N ARG A 588 -6.14 0.02 27.10
CA ARG A 588 -5.31 1.13 27.57
C ARG A 588 -3.94 0.59 28.00
N ASN A 589 -2.87 1.15 27.43
CA ASN A 589 -1.50 0.68 27.68
C ASN A 589 -1.14 0.71 29.19
N SER A 590 -0.30 -0.25 29.61
CA SER A 590 0.19 -0.40 30.99
C SER A 590 1.55 -1.11 30.99
N GLU A 591 2.43 -0.75 31.93
CA GLU A 591 3.77 -1.36 32.08
C GLU A 591 3.69 -2.80 32.62
N GLN A 592 2.66 -3.11 33.41
CA GLN A 592 2.45 -4.41 34.06
C GLN A 592 1.29 -5.19 33.43
N ALA A 593 1.13 -5.12 32.11
CA ALA A 593 -0.02 -5.74 31.45
C ALA A 593 0.07 -7.28 31.50
N VAL A 594 -0.79 -7.92 32.30
CA VAL A 594 -0.90 -9.39 32.40
C VAL A 594 -1.61 -9.93 31.16
N PRO A 595 -1.24 -11.09 30.58
CA PRO A 595 -2.00 -11.70 29.49
C PRO A 595 -3.49 -11.88 29.82
N LEU A 596 -4.34 -11.88 28.79
CA LEU A 596 -5.77 -12.13 28.89
C LEU A 596 -6.12 -13.52 28.40
N THR A 597 -7.15 -14.10 28.98
CA THR A 597 -7.74 -15.34 28.49
C THR A 597 -9.07 -15.01 27.82
N ALA A 598 -9.16 -15.24 26.51
CA ALA A 598 -10.41 -15.15 25.79
C ALA A 598 -11.06 -16.54 25.71
N ARG A 599 -12.27 -16.69 26.24
CA ARG A 599 -13.00 -17.96 26.26
C ARG A 599 -14.00 -17.96 25.12
N LEU A 600 -13.96 -19.00 24.29
CA LEU A 600 -14.89 -19.20 23.17
C LEU A 600 -15.94 -20.24 23.55
N PHE A 601 -17.19 -19.97 23.24
CA PHE A 601 -18.33 -20.85 23.52
C PHE A 601 -19.07 -21.15 22.22
N ALA A 602 -19.20 -22.44 21.93
CA ALA A 602 -20.04 -22.92 20.84
C ALA A 602 -21.53 -22.56 21.07
N PRO A 603 -22.34 -22.49 19.99
CA PRO A 603 -23.78 -22.25 20.07
C PRO A 603 -24.46 -23.20 21.06
N GLY A 604 -25.25 -22.64 21.99
CA GLY A 604 -25.96 -23.41 23.01
C GLY A 604 -25.10 -23.99 24.15
N SER A 605 -23.77 -23.82 24.13
CA SER A 605 -22.89 -24.31 25.19
C SER A 605 -22.74 -23.31 26.34
N ALA A 606 -22.95 -23.79 27.57
CA ALA A 606 -22.64 -23.05 28.79
C ALA A 606 -21.14 -23.08 29.16
N ALA A 607 -20.43 -24.14 28.77
CA ALA A 607 -19.00 -24.31 29.03
C ALA A 607 -18.15 -23.79 27.83
N PRO A 608 -16.94 -23.24 28.09
CA PRO A 608 -16.07 -22.79 27.02
C PRO A 608 -15.55 -23.98 26.22
N SER A 609 -15.68 -23.91 24.90
CA SER A 609 -15.16 -24.91 23.95
C SER A 609 -13.64 -24.85 23.86
N CYS A 610 -13.05 -23.65 23.94
CA CYS A 610 -11.60 -23.46 24.03
C CYS A 610 -11.27 -22.12 24.67
N SER A 611 -9.97 -21.87 24.89
CA SER A 611 -9.46 -20.59 25.38
C SER A 611 -8.26 -20.14 24.55
N LEU A 612 -8.21 -18.84 24.24
CA LEU A 612 -7.13 -18.19 23.53
C LEU A 612 -6.33 -17.32 24.50
N ASN A 613 -5.01 -17.42 24.46
CA ASN A 613 -4.13 -16.54 25.23
C ASN A 613 -3.86 -15.27 24.42
N VAL A 614 -4.36 -14.14 24.91
CA VAL A 614 -4.16 -12.82 24.32
C VAL A 614 -3.02 -12.13 25.06
N SER A 615 -1.85 -12.07 24.41
CA SER A 615 -0.68 -11.40 24.97
C SER A 615 -0.96 -9.92 25.20
N ARG A 616 -0.63 -9.38 26.38
CA ARG A 616 -0.57 -7.93 26.63
C ARG A 616 0.85 -7.59 27.10
N GLY A 617 1.50 -6.60 26.49
CA GLY A 617 2.89 -6.22 26.81
C GLY A 617 3.61 -5.55 25.65
N SER A 618 4.69 -4.81 25.91
CA SER A 618 5.38 -3.96 24.92
C SER A 618 5.98 -4.74 23.74
N ALA A 619 6.38 -6.00 23.93
CA ALA A 619 6.99 -6.84 22.90
C ALA A 619 5.99 -7.61 22.00
N ASN A 620 4.81 -7.96 22.50
CA ASN A 620 3.85 -8.86 21.82
C ASN A 620 2.51 -8.20 21.47
N SER A 621 2.46 -6.87 21.45
CA SER A 621 1.30 -6.07 21.03
C SER A 621 1.80 -4.85 20.28
N VAL A 622 0.95 -4.18 19.50
CA VAL A 622 1.34 -2.99 18.73
C VAL A 622 0.59 -1.74 19.20
N PRO A 623 1.18 -0.54 19.13
CA PRO A 623 0.43 0.70 19.33
C PRO A 623 -0.75 0.77 18.35
N TYR A 624 -1.94 1.11 18.88
CA TYR A 624 -3.12 1.25 18.03
C TYR A 624 -3.05 2.56 17.21
N PRO A 625 -3.14 2.51 15.87
CA PRO A 625 -3.08 3.71 15.04
C PRO A 625 -4.23 4.67 15.37
N GLY A 626 -3.93 5.96 15.46
CA GLY A 626 -4.93 7.00 15.71
C GLY A 626 -5.38 7.11 17.18
N LEU A 627 -5.01 6.16 18.06
CA LEU A 627 -5.40 6.19 19.48
C LEU A 627 -4.20 6.04 20.43
N PRO A 628 -3.44 7.11 20.69
CA PRO A 628 -2.27 7.03 21.55
C PRO A 628 -2.57 6.68 23.01
N GLY A 629 -1.61 5.97 23.61
CA GLY A 629 -1.76 5.33 24.91
C GLY A 629 -2.63 4.07 24.88
N PHE A 630 -3.00 3.57 23.69
CA PHE A 630 -3.66 2.29 23.51
C PHE A 630 -2.81 1.34 22.68
N ARG A 631 -3.01 0.05 22.94
CA ARG A 631 -2.36 -1.04 22.22
C ARG A 631 -3.39 -2.06 21.78
N ALA A 632 -3.02 -2.82 20.76
CA ALA A 632 -3.81 -3.91 20.26
C ALA A 632 -2.99 -5.20 20.19
N SER A 633 -3.66 -6.30 20.51
CA SER A 633 -3.22 -7.66 20.22
C SER A 633 -4.25 -8.33 19.34
N PHE A 634 -3.76 -9.29 18.60
CA PHE A 634 -4.57 -10.13 17.74
C PHE A 634 -4.12 -11.58 17.89
N VAL A 635 -5.06 -12.49 17.82
CA VAL A 635 -4.82 -13.93 17.89
C VAL A 635 -5.56 -14.58 16.73
N ASP A 636 -4.82 -15.20 15.82
CA ASP A 636 -5.40 -16.02 14.76
C ASP A 636 -5.74 -17.40 15.31
N PHE A 637 -6.89 -17.93 14.92
CA PHE A 637 -7.34 -19.26 15.34
C PHE A 637 -8.25 -19.90 14.28
N ASP A 638 -8.40 -21.22 14.40
CA ASP A 638 -9.32 -22.03 13.60
C ASP A 638 -10.39 -22.59 14.54
N LEU A 639 -11.67 -22.36 14.21
CA LEU A 639 -12.79 -22.81 15.03
C LEU A 639 -12.82 -24.33 15.21
N ARG A 640 -12.30 -25.09 14.25
CA ARG A 640 -12.28 -26.57 14.28
C ARG A 640 -11.34 -27.10 15.35
N VAL A 641 -10.36 -26.30 15.77
CA VAL A 641 -9.49 -26.60 16.92
C VAL A 641 -10.26 -26.46 18.24
N CYS A 642 -11.25 -25.56 18.27
CA CYS A 642 -12.07 -25.30 19.46
C CYS A 642 -13.27 -26.26 19.58
N SER A 643 -13.81 -26.73 18.47
CA SER A 643 -14.86 -27.74 18.42
C SER A 643 -14.73 -28.48 17.09
N GLN A 644 -14.52 -29.81 17.10
CA GLN A 644 -14.21 -30.59 15.89
C GLN A 644 -15.18 -30.33 14.74
N ASP A 645 -16.47 -30.17 15.03
CA ASP A 645 -17.52 -29.94 14.03
C ASP A 645 -17.78 -28.45 13.75
N ALA A 646 -17.15 -27.54 14.50
CA ALA A 646 -17.31 -26.08 14.43
C ALA A 646 -18.78 -25.68 14.14
N PRO A 647 -19.72 -26.02 15.04
CA PRO A 647 -21.15 -25.96 14.76
C PRO A 647 -21.60 -24.59 14.24
N ARG A 648 -22.48 -24.63 13.25
CA ARG A 648 -23.15 -23.45 12.70
C ARG A 648 -23.95 -22.79 13.81
N GLY A 649 -23.86 -21.47 13.93
CA GLY A 649 -24.58 -20.78 15.00
C GLY A 649 -24.05 -19.43 15.42
N LEU A 650 -24.64 -18.93 16.51
CA LEU A 650 -24.14 -17.79 17.27
C LEU A 650 -23.08 -18.26 18.28
N TRP A 651 -21.82 -17.99 17.96
CA TRP A 651 -20.71 -18.17 18.87
C TRP A 651 -20.59 -16.99 19.81
N ARG A 652 -20.02 -17.25 20.99
CA ARG A 652 -19.79 -16.23 22.02
C ARG A 652 -18.31 -16.21 22.41
N VAL A 653 -17.76 -15.01 22.54
CA VAL A 653 -16.42 -14.78 23.09
C VAL A 653 -16.53 -13.96 24.37
N GLU A 654 -15.80 -14.38 25.41
CA GLU A 654 -15.77 -13.71 26.71
C GLU A 654 -14.35 -13.36 27.12
N ILE A 655 -14.12 -12.10 27.51
CA ILE A 655 -12.83 -11.60 28.01
C ILE A 655 -13.11 -10.68 29.21
N ASP A 656 -12.52 -10.94 30.37
CA ASP A 656 -12.74 -10.15 31.60
C ASP A 656 -14.23 -9.84 31.88
N ALA A 657 -15.06 -10.90 31.85
CA ALA A 657 -16.52 -10.87 32.03
C ALA A 657 -17.30 -10.01 31.02
N LYS A 658 -16.66 -9.57 29.94
CA LYS A 658 -17.31 -8.86 28.83
C LYS A 658 -17.55 -9.83 27.70
N VAL A 659 -18.65 -9.63 26.98
CA VAL A 659 -19.14 -10.58 25.98
C VAL A 659 -19.32 -9.90 24.63
N ALA A 660 -18.86 -10.57 23.58
CA ALA A 660 -19.27 -10.31 22.20
C ALA A 660 -19.76 -11.63 21.58
N THR A 661 -20.54 -11.52 20.50
CA THR A 661 -21.01 -12.70 19.76
C THR A 661 -20.55 -12.64 18.31
N PHE A 662 -20.55 -13.76 17.60
CA PHE A 662 -20.28 -13.75 16.16
C PHE A 662 -20.97 -14.95 15.50
N SER A 663 -21.38 -14.80 14.25
CA SER A 663 -22.19 -15.81 13.56
C SER A 663 -21.35 -16.58 12.55
N VAL A 664 -21.53 -17.90 12.51
CA VAL A 664 -20.80 -18.82 11.64
C VAL A 664 -21.79 -19.67 10.86
N ASP A 665 -21.72 -19.64 9.53
CA ASP A 665 -22.53 -20.43 8.59
C ASP A 665 -24.07 -20.43 8.84
N GLU A 666 -24.63 -19.39 9.47
CA GLU A 666 -26.07 -19.31 9.78
C GLU A 666 -26.75 -18.10 9.12
N VAL A 667 -27.39 -18.33 7.97
CA VAL A 667 -28.10 -17.33 7.17
C VAL A 667 -29.15 -16.55 7.95
N GLY A 668 -29.91 -17.22 8.83
CA GLY A 668 -30.95 -16.57 9.64
C GLY A 668 -30.40 -15.56 10.65
N LEU A 669 -29.17 -15.77 11.16
CA LEU A 669 -28.48 -14.79 12.00
C LEU A 669 -27.97 -13.61 11.18
N TYR A 670 -27.47 -13.86 9.98
CA TYR A 670 -26.97 -12.78 9.12
C TYR A 670 -28.04 -11.75 8.75
N ARG A 671 -29.29 -12.19 8.51
CA ARG A 671 -30.46 -11.30 8.33
C ARG A 671 -30.76 -10.42 9.54
N ARG A 672 -30.37 -10.85 10.74
CA ARG A 672 -30.52 -10.04 11.96
C ARG A 672 -29.43 -8.98 12.08
N HIS A 673 -28.22 -9.27 11.61
CA HIS A 673 -27.08 -8.36 11.71
C HIS A 673 -27.11 -7.22 10.71
N TRP A 674 -27.63 -7.43 9.50
CA TRP A 674 -27.72 -6.39 8.48
C TRP A 674 -29.16 -5.97 8.27
N LYS A 675 -29.45 -4.69 8.51
CA LYS A 675 -30.80 -4.12 8.38
C LYS A 675 -30.82 -3.06 7.29
N ALA A 676 -31.79 -3.19 6.39
CA ALA A 676 -32.13 -2.12 5.46
C ALA A 676 -32.65 -0.93 6.26
N VAL A 677 -31.98 0.22 6.15
CA VAL A 677 -32.31 1.43 6.91
C VAL A 677 -32.80 2.57 6.02
N ASP A 678 -32.44 2.55 4.74
CA ASP A 678 -32.88 3.55 3.78
C ASP A 678 -32.90 2.95 2.36
N ALA A 679 -33.71 3.52 1.47
CA ALA A 679 -33.77 3.09 0.07
C ALA A 679 -34.19 4.24 -0.86
N CYS A 680 -33.74 4.15 -2.10
CA CYS A 680 -34.13 5.04 -3.19
C CYS A 680 -34.24 4.22 -4.47
N GLY A 681 -35.01 4.71 -5.45
CA GLY A 681 -35.21 4.01 -6.70
C GLY A 681 -36.40 4.56 -7.45
N SER A 682 -36.43 4.29 -8.75
CA SER A 682 -37.55 4.66 -9.62
C SER A 682 -38.86 4.08 -9.10
N CYS A 683 -38.84 2.86 -8.56
CA CYS A 683 -40.01 2.21 -8.00
C CYS A 683 -40.49 2.77 -6.65
N LEU A 684 -39.63 3.49 -5.93
CA LEU A 684 -39.99 4.21 -4.69
C LEU A 684 -40.29 5.68 -4.93
N GLN A 685 -40.28 6.12 -6.20
CA GLN A 685 -40.40 7.54 -6.59
C GLN A 685 -39.42 8.46 -5.83
N ARG A 686 -38.26 7.92 -5.46
CA ARG A 686 -37.22 8.64 -4.73
C ARG A 686 -35.92 8.55 -5.49
N GLU A 687 -35.44 9.69 -5.96
CA GLU A 687 -34.23 9.73 -6.78
C GLU A 687 -32.98 9.44 -5.95
N CYS A 688 -32.19 8.46 -6.40
CA CYS A 688 -30.97 8.05 -5.73
C CYS A 688 -29.87 9.11 -5.76
N ARG A 689 -29.80 9.93 -6.80
CA ARG A 689 -28.81 11.02 -6.93
C ARG A 689 -28.84 12.04 -5.79
N HIS A 690 -29.96 12.13 -5.05
CA HIS A 690 -30.07 13.03 -3.90
C HIS A 690 -29.59 12.39 -2.59
N GLN A 691 -29.36 11.08 -2.54
CA GLN A 691 -28.95 10.38 -1.31
C GLN A 691 -27.42 10.38 -1.18
N VAL A 692 -26.90 10.86 -0.04
CA VAL A 692 -25.44 10.95 0.21
C VAL A 692 -24.74 9.59 0.13
N TRP A 693 -25.42 8.53 0.54
CA TRP A 693 -24.91 7.16 0.52
C TRP A 693 -24.99 6.49 -0.85
N SER A 694 -25.74 7.06 -1.81
CA SER A 694 -25.97 6.41 -3.09
C SER A 694 -24.75 6.51 -4.01
N PRO A 695 -24.32 5.42 -4.67
CA PRO A 695 -23.35 5.49 -5.76
C PRO A 695 -23.85 6.25 -6.99
N ALA A 696 -25.16 6.41 -7.19
CA ALA A 696 -25.73 7.25 -8.25
C ALA A 696 -25.67 8.75 -7.93
N ARG A 697 -25.34 9.13 -6.69
CA ARG A 697 -25.00 10.51 -6.37
C ARG A 697 -23.60 10.83 -6.85
N LEU A 698 -23.51 11.95 -7.55
CA LEU A 698 -22.26 12.57 -7.93
C LEU A 698 -21.40 12.92 -6.70
N ASP A 699 -20.19 12.37 -6.64
CA ASP A 699 -19.20 12.68 -5.61
C ASP A 699 -18.22 13.74 -6.14
N ARG A 700 -18.47 15.00 -5.80
CA ARG A 700 -17.74 16.16 -6.35
C ARG A 700 -16.23 16.14 -6.07
N LYS A 701 -15.78 15.44 -5.02
CA LYS A 701 -14.35 15.32 -4.71
C LYS A 701 -13.63 14.43 -5.70
N SER A 702 -14.28 13.34 -6.13
CA SER A 702 -13.72 12.36 -7.06
C SER A 702 -14.15 12.60 -8.50
N ALA A 703 -15.20 13.39 -8.74
CA ALA A 703 -15.62 13.78 -10.08
C ALA A 703 -14.51 14.55 -10.83
N LEU A 704 -14.41 14.28 -12.14
CA LEU A 704 -13.54 15.01 -13.04
C LEU A 704 -14.33 16.18 -13.64
N GLY A 705 -13.92 17.41 -13.34
CA GLY A 705 -14.56 18.59 -13.91
C GLY A 705 -14.16 18.83 -15.37
N ARG A 706 -14.75 19.86 -15.98
CA ARG A 706 -14.39 20.31 -17.32
C ARG A 706 -12.92 20.69 -17.40
N PHE A 707 -12.41 20.51 -18.61
CA PHE A 707 -11.12 21.00 -19.02
C PHE A 707 -11.12 22.53 -19.04
N ASP A 708 -10.17 23.14 -18.35
CA ASP A 708 -9.90 24.57 -18.45
C ASP A 708 -8.82 24.81 -19.52
N ALA A 709 -9.27 25.22 -20.70
CA ALA A 709 -8.38 25.49 -21.83
C ALA A 709 -7.40 26.64 -21.58
N SER A 710 -7.70 27.55 -20.65
CA SER A 710 -6.82 28.67 -20.34
C SER A 710 -5.63 28.26 -19.48
N THR A 711 -5.83 27.27 -18.59
CA THR A 711 -4.82 26.84 -17.61
C THR A 711 -4.26 25.44 -17.84
N GLY A 712 -4.86 24.65 -18.74
CA GLY A 712 -4.44 23.27 -19.02
C GLY A 712 -4.82 22.25 -17.94
N PHE A 713 -5.46 22.68 -16.84
CA PHE A 713 -5.85 21.82 -15.72
C PHE A 713 -7.28 21.26 -15.83
N LEU A 714 -7.55 20.21 -15.06
CA LEU A 714 -8.91 19.79 -14.76
C LEU A 714 -9.46 20.58 -13.57
N LEU A 715 -10.66 21.13 -13.75
CA LEU A 715 -11.39 21.78 -12.67
C LEU A 715 -12.02 20.73 -11.73
N LEU A 716 -12.42 21.20 -10.55
CA LEU A 716 -13.35 20.46 -9.72
C LEU A 716 -14.74 20.49 -10.38
N GLY A 717 -15.46 19.38 -10.28
CA GLY A 717 -16.84 19.30 -10.71
C GLY A 717 -17.75 20.14 -9.81
N ASN A 718 -17.98 21.40 -10.16
CA ASN A 718 -18.78 22.33 -9.35
C ASN A 718 -20.28 22.31 -9.70
N THR A 719 -20.64 22.01 -10.95
CA THR A 719 -22.02 21.92 -11.43
C THR A 719 -22.21 20.65 -12.26
N ASP A 720 -23.43 20.12 -12.33
CA ASP A 720 -23.74 18.90 -13.11
C ASP A 720 -23.42 19.08 -14.61
N THR A 721 -23.44 20.31 -15.11
CA THR A 721 -23.09 20.63 -16.50
C THR A 721 -21.60 20.62 -16.77
N ASP A 722 -20.77 20.75 -15.73
CA ASP A 722 -19.31 20.90 -15.85
C ASP A 722 -18.55 19.62 -15.49
N ILE A 723 -19.19 18.45 -15.54
CA ILE A 723 -18.60 17.19 -15.09
C ILE A 723 -18.49 16.19 -16.22
N LEU A 724 -17.30 15.64 -16.36
CA LEU A 724 -17.02 14.47 -17.18
C LEU A 724 -17.35 13.24 -16.32
N ASP A 725 -18.65 12.94 -16.17
CA ASP A 725 -19.07 11.84 -15.30
C ASP A 725 -18.73 10.50 -15.96
N ILE A 726 -17.75 9.80 -15.38
CA ILE A 726 -17.49 8.40 -15.69
C ILE A 726 -18.44 7.62 -14.79
N ALA A 727 -19.64 7.36 -15.29
CA ALA A 727 -20.70 6.66 -14.55
C ALA A 727 -20.12 5.44 -13.79
N ILE A 728 -20.41 5.39 -12.48
CA ILE A 728 -19.95 4.36 -11.54
C ILE A 728 -20.60 3.01 -11.83
#